data_AF-A0A9D1GVI0-F1
#
_entry.id   AF-A0A9D1GVI0-F1
#
_cell.length_a   1.000
_cell.length_b   1.000
_cell.length_c   1.000
_cell.angle_alpha   90.00
_cell.angle_beta   90.00
_cell.angle_gamma   90.00
#
_symmetry.space_group_name_H-M   'P 1'
#
loop_
_entity.id
_entity.type
_entity.pdbx_description
1 polymer ?
#
loop_
_entity_poly.entity_id
_entity_poly.type
_entity_poly.pdbx_seq_one_letter_code
_entity_poly.pdbx_strand_id
1 'polypeptide(L)'
;MDTHPRLLFTDPDEPRRRVASSPRIARWAEGLEASARTVLTQPPVEYDIPDGLRLTHTPVVARVPLLAMAFHLTSEQVFAERLWDELEECTGWADWNPRHFLDTAGLTQAVAIGHDWLHDQWDDSQRTRLVDAIVRLGLEPGRQQYEEERFWTKEAMNWNSVCNAGLAMGALTVAQEEPDLAQDILSRSVDNITWSTQIYAPDGGYPEGPGYWSYGTSHLVLLLASLVSATGDARGREDDPGLDTTGLHPIHLSGPTGLSFNHGDSGTNAPRGSELMWLGRQYEQPVMTQWSAERADTAPVATDVLWYSLDHEDQDPQVDLDASFEKVSVAVTRSAWRDPNAQFLALKGGDNRTSHTNLDLGTFVLDALGVRWAVDLGPESYDVPGYFDTESGQRWQYYRTRTEGQNTVLVDPDSGRSQSLEGTAELRRHEGNPEATVTVVDLAGADDRVEAWTRGWHTFDGRDQVVIQDEIRLVEPADLWWSWHTGDAITVSDDGRTATLSHGVRRLLLRLRTPHDARFAVTPARPLWSAPSPGEADPNTGIQRLVIHLSQVSVATICVQASPLWDGDRAPSPHRVIPIDRWKVPVSGPRLTGLSVDGEPVADFDPAVFSHTVTDLAPDAMPVVRANAGDGATLTISDPDSLPGVARIRLTSPDGRSSTYRVVLEPTEDLQPGVPVVASADDGNLPQNVLDQNPATRWSAEGEAWLRLDLGEVARLEKVRIAWYQGDQRRSRFDIEVSDGGPWRPVLTDQESSGTSNDLEEFAFAGVDARYLRYVGHGNSASDWNSVSEIQVPDRWVVGPVHLSSVTASLPTQAQVGDTIMVEPRLIDNHGDPVDPDVVRLWSSDSSVIAVDDDTFDVQGPGVARIAVMAGQSHHWAWDAVQTKVPDPREPELLCEADTTVRGGEFSGENYGDSDTVTVKGGDDQDYVREGYLRFPSVRAGSRVAKATLVFTARVTEDGDDGVLGLHTADTDWDEMTVTWDDRPGLGRLLGEQPLTVDNREYAVDVTDHVAAMTAAGAPIGFGLAQVHRGADRVLLVRTKEGQPAPVLRVMLED
;
A
#
# COMPACT_ATOMS: atom_id res chain seq x y z
N MET A 1 24.07 -24.04 -34.91
CA MET A 1 23.22 -22.83 -34.88
C MET A 1 24.19 -21.73 -35.19
N ASP A 2 24.31 -21.29 -36.44
CA ASP A 2 25.52 -20.58 -36.90
C ASP A 2 25.28 -19.08 -37.12
N THR A 3 24.08 -18.61 -36.77
CA THR A 3 23.59 -17.25 -37.07
C THR A 3 23.14 -16.55 -35.80
N HIS A 4 23.34 -15.23 -35.79
CA HIS A 4 22.80 -14.30 -34.80
C HIS A 4 21.99 -13.21 -35.54
N PRO A 5 20.92 -12.65 -34.95
CA PRO A 5 20.34 -13.02 -33.65
C PRO A 5 19.72 -14.42 -33.67
N ARG A 6 19.59 -15.04 -32.50
CA ARG A 6 18.87 -16.30 -32.33
C ARG A 6 17.93 -16.29 -31.12
N LEU A 7 18.08 -15.34 -30.20
CA LEU A 7 17.17 -15.15 -29.07
C LEU A 7 15.99 -14.29 -29.51
N LEU A 8 14.77 -14.82 -29.31
CA LEU A 8 13.47 -14.18 -29.54
C LEU A 8 13.11 -13.95 -31.03
N PHE A 9 14.09 -13.73 -31.90
CA PHE A 9 13.94 -13.65 -33.36
C PHE A 9 15.24 -14.07 -34.06
N THR A 10 15.19 -14.29 -35.38
CA THR A 10 16.34 -14.82 -36.15
C THR A 10 16.82 -13.94 -37.29
N ASP A 11 16.06 -12.90 -37.65
CA ASP A 11 16.39 -11.98 -38.74
C ASP A 11 16.60 -10.55 -38.22
N PRO A 12 17.81 -9.98 -38.32
CA PRO A 12 18.12 -8.62 -37.83
C PRO A 12 17.33 -7.51 -38.55
N ASP A 13 16.76 -7.77 -39.72
CA ASP A 13 15.90 -6.82 -40.43
C ASP A 13 14.40 -6.95 -40.05
N GLU A 14 14.01 -7.94 -39.23
CA GLU A 14 12.61 -8.14 -38.81
C GLU A 14 11.99 -6.90 -38.13
N PRO A 15 12.64 -6.23 -37.15
CA PRO A 15 12.06 -5.04 -36.52
C PRO A 15 11.71 -3.94 -37.52
N ARG A 16 12.63 -3.61 -38.44
CA ARG A 16 12.41 -2.59 -39.48
C ARG A 16 11.28 -2.97 -40.44
N ARG A 17 11.16 -4.25 -40.82
CA ARG A 17 10.05 -4.72 -41.66
C ARG A 17 8.71 -4.63 -40.93
N ARG A 18 8.69 -4.93 -39.63
CA ARG A 18 7.46 -4.83 -38.82
C ARG A 18 6.99 -3.39 -38.65
N VAL A 19 7.89 -2.45 -38.44
CA VAL A 19 7.57 -1.00 -38.47
C VAL A 19 6.89 -0.60 -39.78
N ALA A 20 7.37 -1.12 -40.92
CA ALA A 20 6.76 -0.83 -42.21
C ALA A 20 5.38 -1.49 -42.42
N SER A 21 5.02 -2.48 -41.59
CA SER A 21 3.78 -3.26 -41.74
C SER A 21 2.57 -2.75 -40.96
N SER A 22 2.76 -1.98 -39.88
CA SER A 22 1.66 -1.40 -39.09
C SER A 22 2.01 0.00 -38.58
N PRO A 23 1.13 1.01 -38.77
CA PRO A 23 1.29 2.33 -38.17
C PRO A 23 1.37 2.30 -36.64
N ARG A 24 0.77 1.28 -35.99
CA ARG A 24 0.83 1.13 -34.54
C ARG A 24 2.23 0.74 -34.08
N ILE A 25 2.82 -0.27 -34.73
CA ILE A 25 4.22 -0.68 -34.49
C ILE A 25 5.18 0.48 -34.76
N ALA A 26 4.93 1.29 -35.80
CA ALA A 26 5.75 2.47 -36.09
C ALA A 26 5.76 3.49 -34.93
N ARG A 27 4.60 3.78 -34.33
CA ARG A 27 4.53 4.65 -33.14
C ARG A 27 5.25 4.05 -31.93
N TRP A 28 5.14 2.75 -31.70
CA TRP A 28 5.88 2.09 -30.63
C TRP A 28 7.39 2.17 -30.84
N ALA A 29 7.85 2.00 -32.07
CA ALA A 29 9.26 2.16 -32.44
C ALA A 29 9.76 3.59 -32.18
N GLU A 30 8.96 4.62 -32.49
CA GLU A 30 9.27 6.02 -32.17
C GLU A 30 9.39 6.23 -30.64
N GLY A 31 8.46 5.66 -29.85
CA GLY A 31 8.51 5.73 -28.39
C GLY A 31 9.72 5.01 -27.77
N LEU A 32 10.11 3.87 -28.33
CA LEU A 32 11.33 3.15 -27.96
C LEU A 32 12.58 3.96 -28.29
N GLU A 33 12.66 4.56 -29.48
CA GLU A 33 13.77 5.42 -29.86
C GLU A 33 13.88 6.62 -28.91
N ALA A 34 12.77 7.30 -28.62
CA ALA A 34 12.74 8.41 -27.68
C ALA A 34 13.25 8.00 -26.29
N SER A 35 12.78 6.86 -25.79
CA SER A 35 13.23 6.31 -24.49
C SER A 35 14.72 5.99 -24.52
N ALA A 36 15.22 5.34 -25.58
CA ALA A 36 16.64 5.04 -25.75
C ALA A 36 17.52 6.30 -25.80
N ARG A 37 17.02 7.39 -26.42
CA ARG A 37 17.74 8.68 -26.45
C ARG A 37 17.90 9.29 -25.06
N THR A 38 16.96 9.07 -24.13
CA THR A 38 17.13 9.53 -22.73
C THR A 38 18.29 8.81 -22.03
N VAL A 39 18.47 7.51 -22.32
CA VAL A 39 19.53 6.67 -21.73
C VAL A 39 20.93 7.10 -22.18
N LEU A 40 21.08 7.70 -23.36
CA LEU A 40 22.36 8.18 -23.88
C LEU A 40 23.06 9.18 -22.94
N THR A 41 22.30 9.89 -22.10
CA THR A 41 22.83 10.89 -21.17
C THR A 41 23.03 10.36 -19.75
N GLN A 42 22.55 9.16 -19.46
CA GLN A 42 22.64 8.53 -18.15
C GLN A 42 23.98 7.77 -18.03
N PRO A 43 24.66 7.80 -16.87
CA PRO A 43 25.86 7.00 -16.67
C PRO A 43 25.54 5.49 -16.75
N PRO A 44 26.53 4.66 -17.12
CA PRO A 44 26.45 3.21 -16.93
C PRO A 44 26.11 2.87 -15.49
N VAL A 45 25.42 1.75 -15.30
CA VAL A 45 25.08 1.28 -13.95
C VAL A 45 26.35 0.82 -13.24
N GLU A 46 26.55 1.21 -11.99
CA GLU A 46 27.70 0.81 -11.17
C GLU A 46 27.34 -0.39 -10.27
N TYR A 47 28.36 -1.15 -9.83
CA TYR A 47 28.17 -2.23 -8.88
C TYR A 47 27.79 -1.67 -7.50
N ASP A 48 26.58 -1.97 -7.03
CA ASP A 48 26.12 -1.60 -5.71
C ASP A 48 25.11 -2.58 -5.12
N ILE A 49 25.24 -2.88 -3.83
CA ILE A 49 24.33 -3.73 -3.05
C ILE A 49 23.80 -2.90 -1.86
N PRO A 50 22.87 -1.96 -2.12
CA PRO A 50 22.52 -0.91 -1.16
C PRO A 50 21.85 -1.43 0.12
N ASP A 51 21.13 -2.56 0.03
CA ASP A 51 20.42 -3.19 1.14
C ASP A 51 21.20 -4.36 1.78
N GLY A 52 22.45 -4.59 1.33
CA GLY A 52 23.28 -5.71 1.76
C GLY A 52 22.90 -7.08 1.17
N LEU A 53 21.87 -7.19 0.32
CA LEU A 53 21.42 -8.45 -0.31
C LEU A 53 21.30 -8.38 -1.83
N ARG A 54 20.60 -7.40 -2.38
CA ARG A 54 20.23 -7.28 -3.79
C ARG A 54 21.19 -6.35 -4.53
N LEU A 55 21.72 -6.81 -5.67
CA LEU A 55 22.55 -6.02 -6.57
C LEU A 55 21.67 -5.10 -7.42
N THR A 56 22.13 -3.86 -7.61
CA THR A 56 21.48 -2.86 -8.47
C THR A 56 21.64 -3.22 -9.95
N HIS A 57 20.85 -4.19 -10.43
CA HIS A 57 20.95 -4.73 -11.79
C HIS A 57 19.74 -4.39 -12.68
N THR A 58 18.59 -4.06 -12.10
CA THR A 58 17.33 -3.81 -12.83
C THR A 58 17.47 -2.78 -13.97
N PRO A 59 18.20 -1.65 -13.81
CA PRO A 59 18.37 -0.72 -14.92
C PRO A 59 19.14 -1.32 -16.10
N VAL A 60 20.10 -2.23 -15.88
CA VAL A 60 20.82 -2.93 -16.96
C VAL A 60 19.84 -3.81 -17.73
N VAL A 61 19.03 -4.61 -17.02
CA VAL A 61 18.02 -5.51 -17.61
C VAL A 61 17.01 -4.74 -18.46
N ALA A 62 16.66 -3.51 -18.08
CA ALA A 62 15.76 -2.66 -18.87
C ALA A 62 16.46 -1.98 -20.07
N ARG A 63 17.67 -1.44 -19.87
CA ARG A 63 18.38 -0.63 -20.89
C ARG A 63 18.93 -1.45 -22.05
N VAL A 64 19.42 -2.67 -21.79
CA VAL A 64 20.05 -3.51 -22.83
C VAL A 64 19.11 -3.82 -24.01
N PRO A 65 17.93 -4.44 -23.80
CA PRO A 65 17.00 -4.71 -24.91
C PRO A 65 16.48 -3.43 -25.57
N LEU A 66 16.33 -2.35 -24.81
CA LEU A 66 15.91 -1.04 -25.33
C LEU A 66 16.93 -0.46 -26.32
N LEU A 67 18.20 -0.36 -25.92
CA LEU A 67 19.27 0.18 -26.76
C LEU A 67 19.54 -0.71 -27.98
N ALA A 68 19.54 -2.03 -27.78
CA ALA A 68 19.71 -2.98 -28.88
C ALA A 68 18.57 -2.90 -29.90
N MET A 69 17.31 -2.76 -29.44
CA MET A 69 16.16 -2.56 -30.33
C MET A 69 16.25 -1.21 -31.05
N ALA A 70 16.61 -0.13 -30.35
CA ALA A 70 16.78 1.19 -30.97
C ALA A 70 17.84 1.16 -32.10
N PHE A 71 18.94 0.42 -31.92
CA PHE A 71 19.90 0.17 -32.99
C PHE A 71 19.27 -0.58 -34.17
N HIS A 72 18.54 -1.68 -33.93
CA HIS A 72 17.89 -2.43 -35.02
C HIS A 72 16.89 -1.59 -35.80
N LEU A 73 16.16 -0.69 -35.13
CA LEU A 73 15.17 0.21 -35.73
C LEU A 73 15.82 1.32 -36.56
N THR A 74 16.88 1.96 -36.06
CA THR A 74 17.44 3.21 -36.62
C THR A 74 18.75 3.01 -37.39
N SER A 75 19.48 1.95 -37.09
CA SER A 75 20.89 1.74 -37.49
C SER A 75 21.85 2.84 -37.02
N GLU A 76 21.48 3.64 -36.00
CA GLU A 76 22.36 4.66 -35.43
C GLU A 76 23.39 4.04 -34.47
N GLN A 77 24.68 4.23 -34.79
CA GLN A 77 25.79 3.65 -34.03
C GLN A 77 25.82 4.09 -32.56
N VAL A 78 25.29 5.28 -32.24
CA VAL A 78 25.27 5.82 -30.88
C VAL A 78 24.58 4.90 -29.87
N PHE A 79 23.56 4.14 -30.31
CA PHE A 79 22.87 3.18 -29.44
C PHE A 79 23.73 1.93 -29.17
N ALA A 80 24.48 1.45 -30.17
CA ALA A 80 25.40 0.34 -30.00
C ALA A 80 26.61 0.72 -29.12
N GLU A 81 27.15 1.93 -29.31
CA GLU A 81 28.22 2.49 -28.46
C GLU A 81 27.76 2.62 -27.01
N ARG A 82 26.59 3.22 -26.77
CA ARG A 82 26.05 3.35 -25.42
C ARG A 82 25.72 1.99 -24.78
N LEU A 83 25.23 1.03 -25.57
CA LEU A 83 25.00 -0.33 -25.11
C LEU A 83 26.32 -0.99 -24.70
N TRP A 84 27.39 -0.79 -25.48
CA TRP A 84 28.71 -1.29 -25.11
C TRP A 84 29.16 -0.71 -23.76
N ASP A 85 28.93 0.58 -23.48
CA ASP A 85 29.30 1.17 -22.19
C ASP A 85 28.60 0.46 -20.99
N GLU A 86 27.33 0.06 -21.12
CA GLU A 86 26.65 -0.76 -20.08
C GLU A 86 27.30 -2.14 -19.94
N LEU A 87 27.50 -2.82 -21.07
CA LEU A 87 28.00 -4.19 -21.09
C LEU A 87 29.45 -4.27 -20.61
N GLU A 88 30.29 -3.32 -21.00
CA GLU A 88 31.67 -3.20 -20.55
C GLU A 88 31.73 -3.07 -19.02
N GLU A 89 30.92 -2.17 -18.45
CA GLU A 89 30.86 -1.95 -17.01
C GLU A 89 30.43 -3.23 -16.28
N CYS A 90 29.26 -3.79 -16.60
CA CYS A 90 28.71 -4.91 -15.83
C CYS A 90 29.48 -6.23 -16.04
N THR A 91 30.17 -6.41 -17.16
CA THR A 91 31.06 -7.57 -17.37
C THR A 91 32.41 -7.43 -16.68
N GLY A 92 32.77 -6.22 -16.24
CA GLY A 92 33.98 -5.93 -15.46
C GLY A 92 33.84 -6.19 -13.96
N TRP A 93 32.62 -6.41 -13.47
CA TRP A 93 32.35 -6.66 -12.05
C TRP A 93 32.95 -7.98 -11.55
N ALA A 94 33.19 -8.03 -10.24
CA ALA A 94 33.80 -9.20 -9.60
C ALA A 94 32.89 -10.44 -9.70
N ASP A 95 31.59 -10.24 -9.50
CA ASP A 95 30.54 -11.24 -9.64
C ASP A 95 29.22 -10.57 -10.07
N TRP A 96 28.22 -11.38 -10.41
CA TRP A 96 26.82 -10.95 -10.60
C TRP A 96 25.96 -11.34 -9.40
N ASN A 97 26.53 -11.31 -8.19
CA ASN A 97 25.90 -11.66 -6.91
C ASN A 97 25.23 -13.05 -6.87
N PRO A 98 25.99 -14.16 -6.97
CA PRO A 98 25.43 -15.52 -6.95
C PRO A 98 24.78 -15.90 -5.61
N ARG A 99 24.89 -15.06 -4.57
CA ARG A 99 24.16 -15.21 -3.31
C ARG A 99 22.67 -14.92 -3.49
N HIS A 100 22.31 -13.92 -4.29
CA HIS A 100 20.95 -13.57 -4.64
C HIS A 100 20.75 -13.85 -6.14
N PHE A 101 20.39 -15.09 -6.46
CA PHE A 101 20.55 -15.62 -7.81
C PHE A 101 19.64 -14.99 -8.88
N LEU A 102 18.59 -14.25 -8.49
CA LEU A 102 17.83 -13.42 -9.42
C LEU A 102 18.73 -12.36 -10.10
N ASP A 103 19.68 -11.80 -9.37
CA ASP A 103 20.61 -10.78 -9.90
C ASP A 103 21.50 -11.40 -10.98
N THR A 104 22.04 -12.58 -10.69
CA THR A 104 22.87 -13.36 -11.62
C THR A 104 22.09 -13.74 -12.87
N ALA A 105 20.86 -14.23 -12.70
CA ALA A 105 20.00 -14.64 -13.80
C ALA A 105 19.60 -13.44 -14.69
N GLY A 106 19.19 -12.32 -14.08
CA GLY A 106 18.82 -11.10 -14.78
C GLY A 106 19.98 -10.53 -15.60
N LEU A 107 21.19 -10.47 -15.03
CA LEU A 107 22.38 -10.02 -15.76
C LEU A 107 22.80 -11.00 -16.86
N THR A 108 22.71 -12.30 -16.61
CA THR A 108 22.97 -13.33 -17.65
C THR A 108 22.02 -13.14 -18.84
N GLN A 109 20.73 -12.92 -18.57
CA GLN A 109 19.74 -12.64 -19.61
C GLN A 109 20.06 -11.36 -20.38
N ALA A 110 20.36 -10.26 -19.68
CA ALA A 110 20.63 -8.97 -20.31
C ALA A 110 21.88 -9.04 -21.21
N VAL A 111 22.99 -9.57 -20.69
CA VAL A 111 24.24 -9.70 -21.46
C VAL A 111 24.09 -10.67 -22.63
N ALA A 112 23.32 -11.75 -22.46
CA ALA A 112 22.98 -12.67 -23.55
C ALA A 112 22.21 -11.95 -24.68
N ILE A 113 21.20 -11.14 -24.36
CA ILE A 113 20.46 -10.34 -25.36
C ILE A 113 21.40 -9.33 -26.04
N GLY A 114 22.19 -8.57 -25.27
CA GLY A 114 23.10 -7.57 -25.82
C GLY A 114 24.17 -8.19 -26.74
N HIS A 115 24.70 -9.35 -26.38
CA HIS A 115 25.62 -10.11 -27.21
C HIS A 115 24.93 -10.64 -28.48
N ASP A 116 23.79 -11.30 -28.34
CA ASP A 116 23.11 -11.97 -29.46
C ASP A 116 22.53 -10.98 -30.48
N TRP A 117 21.84 -9.93 -30.01
CA TRP A 117 21.13 -9.02 -30.90
C TRP A 117 22.08 -8.11 -31.68
N LEU A 118 23.19 -7.67 -31.08
CA LEU A 118 24.19 -6.83 -31.73
C LEU A 118 25.50 -7.56 -32.02
N HIS A 119 25.47 -8.89 -32.10
CA HIS A 119 26.64 -9.75 -32.31
C HIS A 119 27.59 -9.21 -33.40
N ASP A 120 27.05 -8.77 -34.54
CA ASP A 120 27.83 -8.29 -35.67
C ASP A 120 28.43 -6.88 -35.51
N GLN A 121 28.02 -6.13 -34.48
CA GLN A 121 28.60 -4.83 -34.12
C GLN A 121 29.85 -4.97 -33.25
N TRP A 122 30.05 -6.12 -32.63
CA TRP A 122 31.15 -6.37 -31.70
C TRP A 122 32.40 -6.85 -32.44
N ASP A 123 33.57 -6.35 -32.05
CA ASP A 123 34.84 -6.93 -32.47
C ASP A 123 35.15 -8.24 -31.73
N ASP A 124 36.19 -8.97 -32.17
CA ASP A 124 36.55 -10.27 -31.59
C ASP A 124 36.85 -10.18 -30.07
N SER A 125 37.42 -9.05 -29.61
CA SER A 125 37.75 -8.86 -28.19
C SER A 125 36.50 -8.59 -27.36
N GLN A 126 35.56 -7.81 -27.89
CA GLN A 126 34.28 -7.53 -27.28
C GLN A 126 33.43 -8.81 -27.19
N ARG A 127 33.35 -9.60 -28.27
CA ARG A 127 32.67 -10.91 -28.26
C ARG A 127 33.27 -11.86 -27.24
N THR A 128 34.61 -11.96 -27.22
CA THR A 128 35.32 -12.81 -26.23
C THR A 128 34.98 -12.40 -24.80
N ARG A 129 34.93 -11.09 -24.51
CA ARG A 129 34.58 -10.57 -23.18
C ARG A 129 33.14 -10.93 -22.79
N LEU A 130 32.19 -10.78 -23.71
CA LEU A 130 30.78 -11.09 -23.45
C LEU A 130 30.59 -12.59 -23.22
N VAL A 131 31.23 -13.46 -24.01
CA VAL A 131 31.21 -14.92 -23.83
C VAL A 131 31.83 -15.30 -22.49
N ASP A 132 33.03 -14.80 -22.15
CA ASP A 132 33.70 -15.06 -20.87
C ASP A 132 32.80 -14.66 -19.69
N ALA A 133 32.19 -13.47 -19.76
CA ALA A 133 31.32 -12.99 -18.71
C ALA A 133 30.07 -13.87 -18.53
N ILE A 134 29.37 -14.22 -19.62
CA ILE A 134 28.21 -15.12 -19.55
C ILE A 134 28.60 -16.46 -18.91
N VAL A 135 29.73 -17.02 -19.29
CA VAL A 135 30.22 -18.30 -18.75
C VAL A 135 30.61 -18.18 -17.28
N ARG A 136 31.54 -17.29 -16.96
CA ARG A 136 32.19 -17.17 -15.65
C ARG A 136 31.28 -16.55 -14.59
N LEU A 137 30.50 -15.54 -14.95
CA LEU A 137 29.66 -14.78 -14.02
C LEU A 137 28.23 -15.33 -13.93
N GLY A 138 27.75 -16.03 -14.97
CA GLY A 138 26.39 -16.56 -15.06
C GLY A 138 26.30 -18.08 -15.01
N LEU A 139 26.77 -18.75 -16.08
CA LEU A 139 26.53 -20.18 -16.30
C LEU A 139 27.29 -21.09 -15.31
N GLU A 140 28.54 -20.78 -14.97
CA GLU A 140 29.31 -21.56 -14.00
C GLU A 140 28.69 -21.47 -12.58
N PRO A 141 28.34 -20.28 -12.05
CA PRO A 141 27.55 -20.16 -10.83
C PRO A 141 26.19 -20.87 -10.92
N GLY A 142 25.52 -20.81 -12.07
CA GLY A 142 24.26 -21.53 -12.29
C GLY A 142 24.41 -23.05 -12.23
N ARG A 143 25.46 -23.60 -12.85
CA ARG A 143 25.77 -25.03 -12.74
C ARG A 143 26.01 -25.43 -11.29
N GLN A 144 26.76 -24.61 -10.56
CA GLN A 144 26.99 -24.84 -9.13
C GLN A 144 25.68 -24.83 -8.33
N GLN A 145 24.76 -23.90 -8.59
CA GLN A 145 23.45 -23.86 -7.90
C GLN A 145 22.61 -25.11 -8.17
N TYR A 146 22.64 -25.65 -9.39
CA TYR A 146 22.00 -26.94 -9.70
C TYR A 146 22.67 -28.11 -8.98
N GLU A 147 24.00 -28.15 -8.92
CA GLU A 147 24.76 -29.21 -8.22
C GLU A 147 24.52 -29.18 -6.70
N GLU A 148 24.36 -27.99 -6.13
CA GLU A 148 24.02 -27.75 -4.73
C GLU A 148 22.54 -27.92 -4.42
N GLU A 149 21.70 -28.14 -5.44
CA GLU A 149 20.26 -28.32 -5.31
C GLU A 149 19.57 -27.17 -4.54
N ARG A 150 19.91 -25.92 -4.90
CA ARG A 150 19.36 -24.72 -4.26
C ARG A 150 17.84 -24.66 -4.37
N PHE A 151 17.19 -24.02 -3.39
CA PHE A 151 15.72 -24.07 -3.21
C PHE A 151 14.92 -23.80 -4.50
N TRP A 152 15.30 -22.80 -5.30
CA TRP A 152 14.60 -22.45 -6.54
C TRP A 152 14.65 -23.55 -7.62
N THR A 153 15.60 -24.49 -7.54
CA THR A 153 15.70 -25.63 -8.47
C THR A 153 14.75 -26.77 -8.10
N LYS A 154 13.92 -26.63 -7.07
CA LYS A 154 13.07 -27.73 -6.56
C LYS A 154 11.67 -27.32 -6.16
N GLU A 155 11.30 -26.07 -6.40
CA GLU A 155 10.06 -25.50 -5.89
C GLU A 155 9.30 -24.75 -6.97
N ALA A 156 7.96 -24.81 -6.88
CA ALA A 156 7.06 -24.10 -7.77
C ALA A 156 6.93 -22.64 -7.31
N MET A 157 7.83 -21.78 -7.82
CA MET A 157 7.89 -20.36 -7.49
C MET A 157 8.44 -19.52 -8.65
N ASN A 158 8.27 -18.19 -8.59
CA ASN A 158 8.76 -17.27 -9.61
C ASN A 158 10.30 -17.32 -9.80
N TRP A 159 11.09 -17.60 -8.75
CA TRP A 159 12.56 -17.73 -8.89
C TRP A 159 12.94 -18.85 -9.87
N ASN A 160 12.15 -19.93 -9.92
CA ASN A 160 12.39 -21.02 -10.84
C ASN A 160 12.28 -20.53 -12.30
N SER A 161 11.25 -19.76 -12.67
CA SER A 161 11.13 -19.24 -14.04
C SER A 161 12.22 -18.22 -14.39
N VAL A 162 12.51 -17.28 -13.49
CA VAL A 162 13.53 -16.24 -13.72
C VAL A 162 14.93 -16.84 -13.90
N CYS A 163 15.34 -17.71 -12.98
CA CYS A 163 16.68 -18.29 -12.98
C CYS A 163 16.91 -19.22 -14.18
N ASN A 164 15.96 -20.09 -14.49
CA ASN A 164 16.05 -20.99 -15.64
C ASN A 164 16.06 -20.21 -16.97
N ALA A 165 15.28 -19.13 -17.08
CA ALA A 165 15.25 -18.30 -18.29
C ALA A 165 16.60 -17.64 -18.57
N GLY A 166 17.18 -16.95 -17.57
CA GLY A 166 18.48 -16.29 -17.73
C GLY A 166 19.60 -17.26 -18.09
N LEU A 167 19.66 -18.41 -17.41
CA LEU A 167 20.67 -19.45 -17.67
C LEU A 167 20.52 -20.08 -19.05
N ALA A 168 19.30 -20.43 -19.46
CA ALA A 168 19.06 -21.01 -20.78
C ALA A 168 19.35 -20.02 -21.91
N MET A 169 18.99 -18.75 -21.77
CA MET A 169 19.30 -17.72 -22.77
C MET A 169 20.82 -17.48 -22.89
N GLY A 170 21.53 -17.46 -21.76
CA GLY A 170 23.00 -17.44 -21.75
C GLY A 170 23.61 -18.65 -22.46
N ALA A 171 23.12 -19.85 -22.16
CA ALA A 171 23.58 -21.09 -22.78
C ALA A 171 23.31 -21.16 -24.29
N LEU A 172 22.13 -20.72 -24.76
CA LEU A 172 21.81 -20.63 -26.19
C LEU A 172 22.77 -19.67 -26.92
N THR A 173 23.14 -18.58 -26.26
CA THR A 173 24.03 -17.56 -26.82
C THR A 173 25.44 -18.10 -27.05
N VAL A 174 26.01 -18.81 -26.06
CA VAL A 174 27.39 -19.32 -26.10
C VAL A 174 27.52 -20.76 -26.63
N ALA A 175 26.44 -21.31 -27.19
CA ALA A 175 26.38 -22.73 -27.58
C ALA A 175 27.41 -23.15 -28.65
N GLN A 176 28.03 -22.20 -29.37
CA GLN A 176 29.09 -22.50 -30.33
C GLN A 176 30.46 -22.56 -29.66
N GLU A 177 30.70 -21.63 -28.75
CA GLU A 177 31.96 -21.43 -28.04
C GLU A 177 32.11 -22.48 -26.93
N GLU A 178 31.03 -22.77 -26.20
CA GLU A 178 31.00 -23.66 -25.03
C GLU A 178 29.88 -24.73 -25.14
N PRO A 179 29.95 -25.63 -26.15
CA PRO A 179 28.84 -26.54 -26.47
C PRO A 179 28.48 -27.52 -25.34
N ASP A 180 29.47 -28.04 -24.60
CA ASP A 180 29.24 -29.01 -23.52
C ASP A 180 28.58 -28.35 -22.31
N LEU A 181 29.04 -27.15 -21.91
CA LEU A 181 28.44 -26.39 -20.82
C LEU A 181 27.04 -25.91 -21.19
N ALA A 182 26.87 -25.39 -22.41
CA ALA A 182 25.58 -24.95 -22.90
C ALA A 182 24.55 -26.09 -22.91
N GLN A 183 24.95 -27.28 -23.36
CA GLN A 183 24.08 -28.45 -23.36
C GLN A 183 23.68 -28.88 -21.93
N ASP A 184 24.62 -28.91 -20.98
CA ASP A 184 24.34 -29.24 -19.57
C ASP A 184 23.34 -28.26 -18.95
N ILE A 185 23.59 -26.95 -19.09
CA ILE A 185 22.71 -25.90 -18.57
C ILE A 185 21.33 -25.95 -19.23
N LEU A 186 21.24 -26.10 -20.56
CA LEU A 186 19.96 -26.14 -21.25
C LEU A 186 19.12 -27.34 -20.83
N SER A 187 19.72 -28.52 -20.71
CA SER A 187 19.00 -29.70 -20.24
C SER A 187 18.44 -29.48 -18.84
N ARG A 188 19.27 -28.98 -17.91
CA ARG A 188 18.84 -28.71 -16.53
C ARG A 188 17.75 -27.66 -16.47
N SER A 189 17.85 -26.61 -17.27
CA SER A 189 16.90 -25.50 -17.25
C SER A 189 15.53 -25.91 -17.78
N VAL A 190 15.50 -26.68 -18.88
CA VAL A 190 14.26 -27.22 -19.47
C VAL A 190 13.62 -28.27 -18.56
N ASP A 191 14.41 -29.09 -17.86
CA ASP A 191 13.86 -30.04 -16.89
C ASP A 191 13.32 -29.33 -15.64
N ASN A 192 14.02 -28.30 -15.15
CA ASN A 192 13.65 -27.58 -13.94
C ASN A 192 12.44 -26.66 -14.10
N ILE A 193 12.23 -26.08 -15.29
CA ILE A 193 11.11 -25.14 -15.52
C ILE A 193 9.73 -25.78 -15.26
N THR A 194 9.67 -27.12 -15.30
CA THR A 194 8.48 -27.90 -15.01
C THR A 194 7.94 -27.69 -13.59
N TRP A 195 8.77 -27.26 -12.64
CA TRP A 195 8.30 -26.85 -11.31
C TRP A 195 7.50 -25.55 -11.39
N SER A 196 8.00 -24.54 -12.12
CA SER A 196 7.28 -23.27 -12.28
C SER A 196 6.01 -23.42 -13.11
N THR A 197 5.98 -24.27 -14.15
CA THR A 197 4.78 -24.39 -15.00
C THR A 197 3.62 -25.08 -14.30
N GLN A 198 3.86 -25.86 -13.24
CA GLN A 198 2.81 -26.43 -12.39
C GLN A 198 1.97 -25.37 -11.65
N ILE A 199 2.45 -24.14 -11.53
CA ILE A 199 1.72 -23.04 -10.88
C ILE A 199 0.41 -22.78 -11.61
N TYR A 200 0.47 -22.69 -12.95
CA TYR A 200 -0.64 -22.28 -13.81
C TYR A 200 -1.76 -23.33 -13.94
N ALA A 201 -1.47 -24.61 -13.67
CA ALA A 201 -2.47 -25.65 -13.81
C ALA A 201 -3.59 -25.50 -12.74
N PRO A 202 -4.86 -25.80 -13.08
CA PRO A 202 -5.32 -26.28 -14.37
C PRO A 202 -5.78 -25.18 -15.35
N ASP A 203 -6.02 -23.96 -14.88
CA ASP A 203 -6.85 -22.95 -15.56
C ASP A 203 -6.17 -21.58 -15.73
N GLY A 204 -4.86 -21.53 -15.49
CA GLY A 204 -4.03 -20.37 -15.73
C GLY A 204 -3.93 -19.38 -14.56
N GLY A 205 -4.61 -19.65 -13.43
CA GLY A 205 -4.54 -18.81 -12.23
C GLY A 205 -3.14 -18.73 -11.63
N TYR A 206 -2.77 -17.56 -11.08
CA TYR A 206 -1.47 -17.35 -10.42
C TYR A 206 -1.67 -16.98 -8.94
N PRO A 207 -1.15 -17.78 -8.00
CA PRO A 207 -1.53 -17.70 -6.59
C PRO A 207 -0.96 -16.46 -5.88
N GLU A 208 0.15 -15.91 -6.37
CA GLU A 208 0.81 -14.70 -5.83
C GLU A 208 0.21 -13.38 -6.36
N GLY A 209 -0.86 -13.45 -7.16
CA GLY A 209 -1.52 -12.28 -7.74
C GLY A 209 -0.96 -11.79 -9.09
N PRO A 210 -1.58 -10.75 -9.68
CA PRO A 210 -1.29 -10.31 -11.05
C PRO A 210 0.11 -9.70 -11.23
N GLY A 211 0.69 -9.08 -10.19
CA GLY A 211 2.05 -8.56 -10.23
C GLY A 211 3.09 -9.66 -10.43
N TYR A 212 3.05 -10.69 -9.58
CA TYR A 212 3.96 -11.84 -9.67
C TYR A 212 3.66 -12.75 -10.86
N TRP A 213 2.40 -12.82 -11.30
CA TRP A 213 2.08 -13.41 -12.61
C TRP A 213 2.92 -12.76 -13.71
N SER A 214 2.95 -11.42 -13.81
CA SER A 214 3.71 -10.75 -14.87
C SER A 214 5.22 -10.95 -14.71
N TYR A 215 5.73 -10.88 -13.48
CA TYR A 215 7.14 -11.09 -13.20
C TYR A 215 7.61 -12.50 -13.60
N GLY A 216 6.96 -13.56 -13.13
CA GLY A 216 7.33 -14.94 -13.46
C GLY A 216 7.02 -15.32 -14.92
N THR A 217 5.85 -14.92 -15.43
CA THR A 217 5.39 -15.30 -16.78
C THR A 217 6.21 -14.62 -17.87
N SER A 218 6.65 -13.37 -17.68
CA SER A 218 7.51 -12.68 -18.66
C SER A 218 8.83 -13.42 -18.89
N HIS A 219 9.48 -13.90 -17.82
CA HIS A 219 10.72 -14.68 -17.93
C HIS A 219 10.48 -16.07 -18.53
N LEU A 220 9.39 -16.74 -18.15
CA LEU A 220 9.00 -18.00 -18.79
C LEU A 220 8.80 -17.81 -20.30
N VAL A 221 8.08 -16.77 -20.73
CA VAL A 221 7.84 -16.51 -22.16
C VAL A 221 9.14 -16.14 -22.89
N LEU A 222 10.06 -15.39 -22.27
CA LEU A 222 11.39 -15.14 -22.84
C LEU A 222 12.18 -16.44 -23.08
N LEU A 223 12.11 -17.38 -22.14
CA LEU A 223 12.69 -18.71 -22.28
C LEU A 223 12.06 -19.47 -23.44
N LEU A 224 10.73 -19.62 -23.45
CA LEU A 224 10.00 -20.38 -24.47
C LEU A 224 10.22 -19.79 -25.87
N ALA A 225 10.12 -18.46 -26.00
CA ALA A 225 10.36 -17.75 -27.25
C ALA A 225 11.81 -17.96 -27.75
N SER A 226 12.80 -17.92 -26.85
CA SER A 226 14.21 -18.17 -27.21
C SER A 226 14.48 -19.61 -27.62
N LEU A 227 13.83 -20.59 -26.97
CA LEU A 227 13.92 -21.99 -27.38
C LEU A 227 13.31 -22.20 -28.76
N VAL A 228 12.13 -21.62 -29.02
CA VAL A 228 11.47 -21.71 -30.33
C VAL A 228 12.32 -21.07 -31.42
N SER A 229 12.85 -19.86 -31.20
CA SER A 229 13.66 -19.17 -32.21
C SER A 229 15.00 -19.87 -32.47
N ALA A 230 15.67 -20.38 -31.43
CA ALA A 230 16.99 -21.00 -31.57
C ALA A 230 16.94 -22.48 -31.98
N THR A 231 15.91 -23.22 -31.55
CA THR A 231 15.84 -24.68 -31.72
C THR A 231 14.66 -25.18 -32.55
N GLY A 232 13.66 -24.33 -32.80
CA GLY A 232 12.47 -24.64 -33.60
C GLY A 232 11.23 -25.08 -32.80
N ASP A 233 11.38 -25.40 -31.50
CA ASP A 233 10.30 -25.76 -30.58
C ASP A 233 10.61 -25.31 -29.14
N ALA A 234 9.63 -25.35 -28.24
CA ALA A 234 9.82 -25.02 -26.82
C ALA A 234 10.07 -26.27 -25.95
N ARG A 235 10.57 -27.36 -26.57
CA ARG A 235 10.90 -28.63 -25.92
C ARG A 235 9.72 -29.29 -25.18
N GLY A 236 8.50 -29.06 -25.67
CA GLY A 236 7.26 -29.61 -25.10
C GLY A 236 6.84 -28.92 -23.80
N ARG A 237 7.41 -27.76 -23.47
CA ARG A 237 6.99 -26.93 -22.32
C ARG A 237 5.82 -26.03 -22.68
N GLU A 238 5.63 -25.74 -23.97
CA GLU A 238 4.48 -25.00 -24.50
C GLU A 238 3.13 -25.71 -24.28
N ASP A 239 3.16 -27.01 -24.00
CA ASP A 239 1.98 -27.84 -23.74
C ASP A 239 1.70 -28.04 -22.23
N ASP A 240 2.46 -27.38 -21.34
CA ASP A 240 2.25 -27.52 -19.90
C ASP A 240 0.87 -26.94 -19.50
N PRO A 241 0.09 -27.63 -18.64
CA PRO A 241 -1.31 -27.28 -18.39
C PRO A 241 -1.51 -25.86 -17.81
N GLY A 242 -2.50 -25.14 -18.34
CA GLY A 242 -2.88 -23.80 -17.90
C GLY A 242 -2.13 -22.66 -18.59
N LEU A 243 -1.06 -22.93 -19.34
CA LEU A 243 -0.33 -21.88 -20.08
C LEU A 243 -1.15 -21.26 -21.22
N ASP A 244 -2.04 -22.04 -21.83
CA ASP A 244 -2.95 -21.61 -22.91
C ASP A 244 -4.00 -20.60 -22.45
N THR A 245 -4.27 -20.56 -21.14
CA THR A 245 -5.31 -19.74 -20.52
C THR A 245 -4.76 -18.72 -19.53
N THR A 246 -3.49 -18.84 -19.10
CA THR A 246 -2.92 -17.97 -18.05
C THR A 246 -2.94 -16.48 -18.36
N GLY A 247 -2.86 -16.10 -19.65
CA GLY A 247 -2.98 -14.70 -20.05
C GLY A 247 -4.34 -14.07 -19.70
N LEU A 248 -5.39 -14.88 -19.50
CA LEU A 248 -6.71 -14.42 -19.09
C LEU A 248 -6.73 -13.99 -17.62
N HIS A 249 -5.82 -14.48 -16.77
CA HIS A 249 -5.75 -14.11 -15.35
C HIS A 249 -5.58 -12.59 -15.15
N PRO A 250 -4.49 -11.94 -15.56
CA PRO A 250 -4.32 -10.49 -15.38
C PRO A 250 -5.37 -9.66 -16.13
N ILE A 251 -5.88 -10.16 -17.26
CA ILE A 251 -6.91 -9.50 -18.07
C ILE A 251 -8.22 -9.43 -17.28
N HIS A 252 -8.70 -10.57 -16.76
CA HIS A 252 -9.91 -10.59 -15.95
C HIS A 252 -9.73 -9.91 -14.60
N LEU A 253 -8.56 -9.93 -13.98
CA LEU A 253 -8.33 -9.21 -12.71
C LEU A 253 -8.24 -7.69 -12.87
N SER A 254 -8.20 -7.17 -14.09
CA SER A 254 -8.17 -5.72 -14.36
C SER A 254 -9.58 -5.15 -14.51
N GLY A 255 -9.93 -4.20 -13.65
CA GLY A 255 -11.22 -3.51 -13.62
C GLY A 255 -11.31 -2.35 -14.63
N PRO A 256 -12.50 -1.76 -14.80
CA PRO A 256 -12.76 -0.67 -15.74
C PRO A 256 -12.08 0.65 -15.35
N THR A 257 -11.63 0.77 -14.09
CA THR A 257 -10.84 1.90 -13.57
C THR A 257 -9.37 1.85 -14.01
N GLY A 258 -8.94 0.79 -14.71
CA GLY A 258 -7.53 0.53 -15.03
C GLY A 258 -6.76 -0.14 -13.89
N LEU A 259 -7.36 -0.25 -12.70
CA LEU A 259 -6.77 -0.89 -11.52
C LEU A 259 -7.03 -2.40 -11.54
N SER A 260 -6.08 -3.18 -11.06
CA SER A 260 -6.22 -4.63 -10.86
C SER A 260 -6.77 -4.98 -9.48
N PHE A 261 -7.29 -6.20 -9.32
CA PHE A 261 -7.46 -6.81 -8.01
C PHE A 261 -6.11 -7.32 -7.50
N ASN A 262 -5.43 -6.43 -6.78
CA ASN A 262 -4.04 -6.52 -6.40
C ASN A 262 -3.79 -7.30 -5.10
N HIS A 263 -4.44 -8.45 -4.95
CA HIS A 263 -4.24 -9.32 -3.80
C HIS A 263 -2.79 -9.81 -3.69
N GLY A 264 -2.39 -10.17 -2.46
CA GLY A 264 -1.00 -10.50 -2.14
C GLY A 264 -0.06 -9.31 -2.31
N ASP A 265 1.21 -9.59 -2.58
CA ASP A 265 2.24 -8.56 -2.77
C ASP A 265 2.20 -7.96 -4.18
N SER A 266 1.04 -7.43 -4.57
CA SER A 266 0.81 -6.83 -5.88
C SER A 266 0.44 -5.35 -5.74
N GLY A 267 1.01 -4.52 -6.62
CA GLY A 267 0.55 -3.14 -6.80
C GLY A 267 -0.83 -3.08 -7.47
N THR A 268 -1.51 -1.95 -7.30
CA THR A 268 -2.87 -1.69 -7.83
C THR A 268 -2.95 -1.56 -9.35
N ASN A 269 -1.83 -1.27 -10.02
CA ASN A 269 -1.81 -1.13 -11.47
C ASN A 269 -1.99 -2.48 -12.16
N ALA A 270 -2.73 -2.49 -13.26
CA ALA A 270 -2.78 -3.64 -14.13
C ALA A 270 -1.39 -3.95 -14.71
N PRO A 271 -1.01 -5.24 -14.87
CA PRO A 271 0.22 -5.60 -15.54
C PRO A 271 0.35 -4.97 -16.92
N ARG A 272 1.59 -4.74 -17.33
CA ARG A 272 1.89 -4.22 -18.66
C ARG A 272 1.73 -5.31 -19.72
N GLY A 273 2.29 -6.50 -19.48
CA GLY A 273 1.92 -7.73 -20.20
C GLY A 273 2.43 -7.91 -21.63
N SER A 274 3.69 -7.62 -21.98
CA SER A 274 4.22 -7.86 -23.35
C SER A 274 4.15 -9.35 -23.76
N GLU A 275 4.35 -10.23 -22.78
CA GLU A 275 4.30 -11.68 -22.85
C GLU A 275 2.95 -12.20 -23.36
N LEU A 276 1.87 -11.44 -23.14
CA LEU A 276 0.53 -11.75 -23.66
C LEU A 276 0.47 -11.71 -25.19
N MET A 277 1.32 -10.93 -25.87
CA MET A 277 1.37 -10.94 -27.33
C MET A 277 1.90 -12.27 -27.86
N TRP A 278 2.94 -12.80 -27.21
CA TRP A 278 3.50 -14.11 -27.58
C TRP A 278 2.52 -15.23 -27.24
N LEU A 279 1.94 -15.24 -26.03
CA LEU A 279 0.93 -16.23 -25.62
C LEU A 279 -0.30 -16.17 -26.55
N GLY A 280 -0.79 -14.96 -26.84
CA GLY A 280 -1.92 -14.74 -27.73
C GLY A 280 -1.68 -15.29 -29.14
N ARG A 281 -0.46 -15.15 -29.66
CA ARG A 281 -0.07 -15.76 -30.94
C ARG A 281 0.10 -17.28 -30.83
N GLN A 282 0.75 -17.77 -29.78
CA GLN A 282 1.06 -19.19 -29.58
C GLN A 282 -0.22 -20.03 -29.44
N TYR A 283 -1.23 -19.50 -28.76
CA TYR A 283 -2.47 -20.21 -28.44
C TYR A 283 -3.69 -19.70 -29.20
N GLU A 284 -3.50 -18.85 -30.21
CA GLU A 284 -4.59 -18.26 -31.01
C GLU A 284 -5.67 -17.56 -30.14
N GLN A 285 -5.21 -16.73 -29.19
CA GLN A 285 -6.02 -15.95 -28.24
C GLN A 285 -5.89 -14.44 -28.53
N PRO A 286 -6.71 -13.86 -29.43
CA PRO A 286 -6.60 -12.47 -29.87
C PRO A 286 -6.74 -11.46 -28.71
N VAL A 287 -7.56 -11.78 -27.70
CA VAL A 287 -7.75 -10.96 -26.50
C VAL A 287 -6.43 -10.61 -25.81
N MET A 288 -5.50 -11.56 -25.71
CA MET A 288 -4.22 -11.36 -25.04
C MET A 288 -3.35 -10.37 -25.83
N THR A 289 -3.31 -10.52 -27.16
CA THR A 289 -2.56 -9.61 -28.02
C THR A 289 -3.12 -8.18 -27.97
N GLN A 290 -4.44 -8.02 -28.01
CA GLN A 290 -5.06 -6.70 -28.06
C GLN A 290 -4.97 -5.95 -26.74
N TRP A 291 -5.25 -6.63 -25.63
CA TRP A 291 -5.15 -6.04 -24.30
C TRP A 291 -3.72 -5.51 -24.00
N SER A 292 -2.71 -6.25 -24.47
CA SER A 292 -1.31 -5.84 -24.39
C SER A 292 -0.99 -4.67 -25.32
N ALA A 293 -1.54 -4.67 -26.55
CA ALA A 293 -1.31 -3.60 -27.53
C ALA A 293 -1.85 -2.23 -27.08
N GLU A 294 -3.00 -2.19 -26.41
CA GLU A 294 -3.54 -0.96 -25.82
C GLU A 294 -2.59 -0.34 -24.78
N ARG A 295 -1.88 -1.17 -24.01
CA ARG A 295 -0.87 -0.71 -23.03
C ARG A 295 0.44 -0.32 -23.68
N ALA A 296 0.83 -1.01 -24.75
CA ALA A 296 2.00 -0.66 -25.54
C ALA A 296 1.85 0.71 -26.22
N ASP A 297 0.63 1.15 -26.52
CA ASP A 297 0.38 2.50 -27.07
C ASP A 297 0.87 3.64 -26.15
N THR A 298 0.93 3.42 -24.83
CA THR A 298 1.42 4.41 -23.87
C THR A 298 2.85 4.13 -23.40
N ALA A 299 3.25 2.86 -23.28
CA ALA A 299 4.55 2.46 -22.74
C ALA A 299 5.15 1.25 -23.48
N PRO A 300 5.63 1.43 -24.73
CA PRO A 300 6.14 0.34 -25.55
C PRO A 300 7.47 -0.22 -25.02
N VAL A 301 7.69 -1.53 -25.22
CA VAL A 301 8.94 -2.25 -24.92
C VAL A 301 9.37 -3.03 -26.17
N ALA A 302 10.65 -3.42 -26.22
CA ALA A 302 11.24 -4.03 -27.42
C ALA A 302 10.44 -5.25 -27.94
N THR A 303 9.89 -6.06 -27.05
CA THR A 303 9.15 -7.28 -27.42
C THR A 303 7.79 -7.01 -28.06
N ASP A 304 7.18 -5.83 -27.92
CA ASP A 304 5.91 -5.55 -28.63
C ASP A 304 6.10 -5.52 -30.13
N VAL A 305 7.17 -4.84 -30.56
CA VAL A 305 7.54 -4.76 -31.97
C VAL A 305 7.74 -6.17 -32.53
N LEU A 306 8.32 -7.08 -31.74
CA LEU A 306 8.63 -8.45 -32.15
C LEU A 306 7.43 -9.41 -32.10
N TRP A 307 6.53 -9.26 -31.13
CA TRP A 307 5.51 -10.28 -30.84
C TRP A 307 4.10 -9.89 -31.26
N TYR A 308 3.84 -8.61 -31.54
CA TYR A 308 2.51 -8.20 -32.01
C TYR A 308 2.08 -8.98 -33.25
N SER A 309 0.88 -9.54 -33.19
CA SER A 309 0.29 -10.31 -34.28
C SER A 309 -0.62 -9.41 -35.10
N LEU A 310 -0.24 -9.14 -36.35
CA LEU A 310 -1.05 -8.37 -37.29
C LEU A 310 -2.38 -9.08 -37.62
N ASP A 311 -2.42 -10.41 -37.51
CA ASP A 311 -3.63 -11.20 -37.72
C ASP A 311 -4.72 -10.91 -36.66
N HIS A 312 -4.33 -10.30 -35.53
CA HIS A 312 -5.22 -9.92 -34.44
C HIS A 312 -5.57 -8.43 -34.41
N GLU A 313 -5.00 -7.58 -35.29
CA GLU A 313 -5.11 -6.11 -35.21
C GLU A 313 -6.57 -5.61 -35.35
N ASP A 314 -7.35 -6.24 -36.23
CA ASP A 314 -8.74 -5.83 -36.54
C ASP A 314 -9.81 -6.71 -35.87
N GLN A 315 -9.42 -7.62 -34.96
CA GLN A 315 -10.39 -8.49 -34.31
C GLN A 315 -11.11 -7.76 -33.16
N ASP A 316 -12.32 -8.16 -32.84
CA ASP A 316 -13.03 -7.71 -31.64
C ASP A 316 -13.31 -8.93 -30.75
N PRO A 317 -12.36 -9.32 -29.88
CA PRO A 317 -12.44 -10.55 -29.12
C PRO A 317 -13.57 -10.44 -28.11
N GLN A 318 -14.49 -11.41 -28.19
CA GLN A 318 -15.50 -11.58 -27.16
C GLN A 318 -14.85 -12.20 -25.93
N VAL A 319 -14.97 -11.52 -24.80
CA VAL A 319 -14.44 -11.96 -23.51
C VAL A 319 -15.60 -12.13 -22.55
N ASP A 320 -15.62 -13.24 -21.83
CA ASP A 320 -16.67 -13.51 -20.86
C ASP A 320 -16.70 -12.42 -19.77
N LEU A 321 -17.90 -12.13 -19.25
CA LEU A 321 -18.08 -11.17 -18.16
C LEU A 321 -17.60 -11.74 -16.81
N ASP A 322 -17.47 -13.05 -16.73
CA ASP A 322 -17.22 -13.78 -15.50
C ASP A 322 -16.00 -14.68 -15.70
N ALA A 323 -15.16 -14.78 -14.68
CA ALA A 323 -14.03 -15.70 -14.68
C ALA A 323 -13.79 -16.23 -13.26
N SER A 324 -13.33 -17.47 -13.17
CA SER A 324 -12.90 -18.08 -11.93
C SER A 324 -11.65 -18.90 -12.16
N PHE A 325 -10.77 -18.90 -11.17
CA PHE A 325 -9.54 -19.68 -11.15
C PHE A 325 -9.57 -20.58 -9.91
N GLU A 326 -9.82 -21.87 -10.12
CA GLU A 326 -10.20 -22.87 -9.12
C GLU A 326 -9.09 -23.06 -8.08
N LYS A 327 -7.85 -23.32 -8.54
CA LYS A 327 -6.73 -23.62 -7.64
C LYS A 327 -6.37 -22.45 -6.74
N VAL A 328 -6.42 -21.23 -7.26
CA VAL A 328 -6.16 -20.00 -6.50
C VAL A 328 -7.42 -19.49 -5.77
N SER A 329 -8.59 -20.07 -6.09
CA SER A 329 -9.91 -19.71 -5.57
C SER A 329 -10.21 -18.21 -5.68
N VAL A 330 -9.94 -17.65 -6.86
CA VAL A 330 -10.30 -16.26 -7.21
C VAL A 330 -11.49 -16.27 -8.16
N ALA A 331 -12.44 -15.37 -7.93
CA ALA A 331 -13.58 -15.17 -8.82
C ALA A 331 -13.75 -13.69 -9.15
N VAL A 332 -14.10 -13.42 -10.41
CA VAL A 332 -14.29 -12.10 -10.95
C VAL A 332 -15.63 -12.04 -11.67
N THR A 333 -16.35 -10.95 -11.47
CA THR A 333 -17.55 -10.64 -12.25
C THR A 333 -17.52 -9.17 -12.68
N ARG A 334 -17.94 -8.90 -13.92
CA ARG A 334 -18.15 -7.53 -14.41
C ARG A 334 -19.48 -7.40 -15.14
N SER A 335 -19.93 -6.16 -15.32
CA SER A 335 -21.15 -5.84 -16.08
C SER A 335 -20.87 -5.55 -17.56
N ALA A 336 -19.66 -5.08 -17.90
CA ALA A 336 -19.20 -4.84 -19.27
C ALA A 336 -17.67 -4.70 -19.35
N TRP A 337 -17.10 -4.81 -20.55
CA TRP A 337 -15.66 -4.60 -20.83
C TRP A 337 -15.30 -3.19 -21.32
N ARG A 338 -16.18 -2.55 -22.08
CA ARG A 338 -15.94 -1.24 -22.74
C ARG A 338 -16.71 -0.07 -22.13
N ASP A 339 -17.29 -0.26 -20.95
CA ASP A 339 -17.97 0.80 -20.21
C ASP A 339 -17.09 1.20 -19.01
N PRO A 340 -16.52 2.43 -18.98
CA PRO A 340 -15.70 2.89 -17.86
C PRO A 340 -16.51 2.97 -16.55
N ASN A 341 -17.84 3.01 -16.62
CA ASN A 341 -18.74 3.02 -15.47
C ASN A 341 -19.17 1.61 -15.03
N ALA A 342 -18.67 0.55 -15.68
CA ALA A 342 -19.07 -0.82 -15.38
C ALA A 342 -18.85 -1.18 -13.91
N GLN A 343 -19.79 -1.93 -13.34
CA GLN A 343 -19.55 -2.65 -12.10
C GLN A 343 -18.55 -3.78 -12.34
N PHE A 344 -17.54 -3.88 -11.48
CA PHE A 344 -16.56 -4.96 -11.44
C PHE A 344 -16.35 -5.38 -9.99
N LEU A 345 -16.38 -6.67 -9.73
CA LEU A 345 -16.04 -7.22 -8.43
C LEU A 345 -15.07 -8.38 -8.60
N ALA A 346 -14.09 -8.44 -7.71
CA ALA A 346 -13.17 -9.56 -7.59
C ALA A 346 -13.05 -9.95 -6.12
N LEU A 347 -13.00 -11.25 -5.84
CA LEU A 347 -12.85 -11.79 -4.49
C LEU A 347 -11.81 -12.90 -4.48
N LYS A 348 -11.12 -13.04 -3.36
CA LYS A 348 -10.10 -14.07 -3.13
C LYS A 348 -10.51 -15.02 -2.01
N GLY A 349 -10.47 -16.32 -2.29
CA GLY A 349 -10.30 -17.39 -1.30
C GLY A 349 -8.84 -17.82 -1.24
N GLY A 350 -8.57 -19.12 -1.39
CA GLY A 350 -7.22 -19.64 -1.59
C GLY A 350 -6.58 -20.17 -0.31
N ASP A 351 -5.26 -20.00 -0.18
CA ASP A 351 -4.45 -20.62 0.86
C ASP A 351 -3.45 -19.60 1.44
N ASN A 352 -3.47 -19.42 2.76
CA ASN A 352 -2.59 -18.49 3.48
C ASN A 352 -1.11 -18.90 3.51
N ARG A 353 -0.77 -20.12 3.06
CA ARG A 353 0.62 -20.61 2.94
C ARG A 353 1.26 -20.26 1.61
N THR A 354 0.48 -19.69 0.69
CA THR A 354 0.98 -19.25 -0.62
C THR A 354 2.07 -18.20 -0.43
N SER A 355 3.18 -18.32 -1.16
CA SER A 355 4.22 -17.28 -1.15
C SER A 355 3.62 -15.92 -1.49
N HIS A 356 4.09 -14.85 -0.85
CA HIS A 356 3.63 -13.49 -1.13
C HIS A 356 2.12 -13.21 -0.88
N THR A 357 1.38 -14.13 -0.23
CA THR A 357 0.00 -13.86 0.17
C THR A 357 -0.07 -13.03 1.47
N ASN A 358 -1.22 -12.43 1.70
CA ASN A 358 -1.60 -11.87 3.00
C ASN A 358 -2.60 -12.80 3.70
N LEU A 359 -2.91 -12.54 4.98
CA LEU A 359 -3.97 -13.24 5.73
C LEU A 359 -5.35 -12.70 5.34
N ASP A 360 -5.71 -12.85 4.07
CA ASP A 360 -6.72 -12.07 3.35
C ASP A 360 -7.87 -12.92 2.77
N LEU A 361 -8.08 -14.14 3.27
CA LEU A 361 -9.15 -15.00 2.75
C LEU A 361 -10.51 -14.30 2.89
N GLY A 362 -11.24 -14.25 1.80
CA GLY A 362 -12.52 -13.56 1.68
C GLY A 362 -12.41 -12.08 1.29
N THR A 363 -11.21 -11.51 1.16
CA THR A 363 -11.02 -10.11 0.72
C THR A 363 -11.60 -9.88 -0.68
N PHE A 364 -11.99 -8.65 -0.96
CA PHE A 364 -12.61 -8.27 -2.23
C PHE A 364 -12.33 -6.80 -2.59
N VAL A 365 -12.51 -6.49 -3.87
CA VAL A 365 -12.59 -5.12 -4.41
C VAL A 365 -13.91 -4.91 -5.15
N LEU A 366 -14.35 -3.66 -5.25
CA LEU A 366 -15.56 -3.27 -5.98
C LEU A 366 -15.30 -1.97 -6.74
N ASP A 367 -15.43 -2.03 -8.06
CA ASP A 367 -15.49 -0.85 -8.92
C ASP A 367 -16.92 -0.65 -9.38
N ALA A 368 -17.36 0.60 -9.46
CA ALA A 368 -18.57 0.99 -10.15
C ALA A 368 -18.55 2.49 -10.45
N LEU A 369 -19.16 2.91 -11.57
CA LEU A 369 -19.21 4.32 -11.97
C LEU A 369 -17.82 4.97 -12.09
N GLY A 370 -16.82 4.21 -12.54
CA GLY A 370 -15.45 4.70 -12.70
C GLY A 370 -14.69 4.92 -11.39
N VAL A 371 -15.16 4.37 -10.25
CA VAL A 371 -14.53 4.53 -8.94
C VAL A 371 -14.30 3.15 -8.30
N ARG A 372 -13.11 2.94 -7.71
CA ARG A 372 -12.76 1.81 -6.83
C ARG A 372 -13.24 2.11 -5.42
N TRP A 373 -14.44 1.60 -5.08
CA TRP A 373 -15.10 1.90 -3.81
C TRP A 373 -14.59 1.04 -2.64
N ALA A 374 -14.24 -0.22 -2.89
CA ALA A 374 -13.56 -1.10 -1.94
C ALA A 374 -12.12 -1.30 -2.40
N VAL A 375 -11.15 -0.79 -1.64
CA VAL A 375 -9.72 -0.87 -1.99
C VAL A 375 -9.04 -2.03 -1.28
N ASP A 376 -8.11 -2.68 -1.97
CA ASP A 376 -7.07 -3.50 -1.35
C ASP A 376 -5.83 -2.60 -1.14
N LEU A 377 -5.22 -2.66 0.04
CA LEU A 377 -4.12 -1.77 0.43
C LEU A 377 -2.80 -2.11 -0.27
N GLY A 378 -2.69 -3.30 -0.88
CA GLY A 378 -1.46 -3.78 -1.50
C GLY A 378 -0.38 -4.17 -0.47
N PRO A 379 0.88 -4.28 -0.92
CA PRO A 379 1.97 -4.77 -0.09
C PRO A 379 2.35 -3.78 1.02
N GLU A 380 2.93 -4.33 2.09
CA GLU A 380 3.80 -3.58 3.01
C GLU A 380 5.20 -3.45 2.39
N SER A 381 5.95 -2.41 2.78
CA SER A 381 7.33 -2.23 2.31
C SER A 381 8.19 -3.44 2.65
N TYR A 382 8.99 -3.92 1.69
CA TYR A 382 9.91 -5.05 1.92
C TYR A 382 11.06 -4.68 2.86
N ASP A 383 11.26 -3.39 3.13
CA ASP A 383 12.31 -2.88 3.99
C ASP A 383 11.92 -2.88 5.47
N VAL A 384 10.65 -3.20 5.80
CA VAL A 384 10.24 -3.33 7.20
C VAL A 384 10.89 -4.56 7.86
N PRO A 385 11.28 -4.49 9.14
CA PRO A 385 11.93 -5.61 9.82
C PRO A 385 11.10 -6.91 9.79
N GLY A 386 11.71 -8.01 9.34
CA GLY A 386 11.08 -9.33 9.34
C GLY A 386 9.91 -9.49 8.37
N TYR A 387 9.82 -8.66 7.32
CA TYR A 387 8.79 -8.77 6.29
C TYR A 387 8.68 -10.18 5.69
N PHE A 388 9.81 -10.85 5.43
CA PHE A 388 9.84 -12.23 4.92
C PHE A 388 9.84 -13.30 6.02
N ASP A 389 9.80 -12.90 7.30
CA ASP A 389 9.75 -13.84 8.42
C ASP A 389 8.29 -14.24 8.71
N THR A 390 7.84 -15.24 7.95
CA THR A 390 6.52 -15.87 8.11
C THR A 390 6.50 -16.90 9.23
N GLU A 391 7.66 -17.46 9.60
CA GLU A 391 7.78 -18.56 10.57
C GLU A 391 7.65 -18.06 12.02
N SER A 392 8.34 -16.98 12.38
CA SER A 392 8.20 -16.37 13.71
C SER A 392 6.90 -15.55 13.84
N GLY A 393 6.27 -15.25 12.69
CA GLY A 393 5.06 -14.46 12.57
C GLY A 393 5.28 -12.94 12.56
N GLN A 394 6.52 -12.47 12.44
CA GLN A 394 6.83 -11.03 12.38
C GLN A 394 6.13 -10.34 11.19
N ARG A 395 6.07 -10.97 10.02
CA ARG A 395 5.31 -10.46 8.85
C ARG A 395 3.86 -10.14 9.21
N TRP A 396 3.23 -10.94 10.05
CA TRP A 396 1.80 -10.87 10.36
C TRP A 396 1.46 -9.83 11.43
N GLN A 397 2.45 -9.07 11.90
CA GLN A 397 2.25 -7.95 12.82
C GLN A 397 1.87 -6.65 12.09
N TYR A 398 2.18 -6.54 10.80
CA TYR A 398 1.89 -5.36 9.99
C TYR A 398 0.42 -5.31 9.57
N TYR A 399 -0.14 -4.08 9.48
CA TYR A 399 -1.57 -3.88 9.22
C TYR A 399 -2.01 -4.43 7.86
N ARG A 400 -1.22 -4.19 6.80
CA ARG A 400 -1.56 -4.60 5.43
C ARG A 400 -1.51 -6.12 5.23
N THR A 401 -0.67 -6.84 5.96
CA THR A 401 -0.47 -8.29 5.79
C THR A 401 -1.40 -9.14 6.65
N ARG A 402 -2.05 -8.55 7.67
CA ARG A 402 -3.02 -9.23 8.55
C ARG A 402 -4.46 -9.02 8.09
N THR A 403 -5.37 -9.88 8.56
CA THR A 403 -6.81 -9.87 8.22
C THR A 403 -7.49 -8.54 8.54
N GLU A 404 -6.97 -7.80 9.52
CA GLU A 404 -7.51 -6.50 9.91
C GLU A 404 -7.42 -5.43 8.79
N GLY A 405 -6.37 -5.47 7.98
CA GLY A 405 -6.19 -4.57 6.83
C GLY A 405 -6.92 -5.02 5.56
N GLN A 406 -7.77 -6.04 5.66
CA GLN A 406 -8.42 -6.69 4.53
C GLN A 406 -9.93 -6.43 4.52
N ASN A 407 -10.57 -6.53 3.35
CA ASN A 407 -12.02 -6.38 3.20
C ASN A 407 -12.75 -7.68 3.55
N THR A 408 -12.57 -8.15 4.79
CA THR A 408 -13.10 -9.44 5.27
C THR A 408 -13.58 -9.34 6.71
N VAL A 409 -13.96 -10.48 7.31
CA VAL A 409 -14.34 -10.55 8.73
C VAL A 409 -13.15 -10.99 9.58
N LEU A 410 -12.84 -10.19 10.59
CA LEU A 410 -11.91 -10.52 11.66
C LEU A 410 -12.68 -11.07 12.87
N VAL A 411 -12.28 -12.26 13.34
CA VAL A 411 -12.83 -12.91 14.53
C VAL A 411 -11.96 -12.58 15.73
N ASP A 412 -12.56 -12.02 16.77
CA ASP A 412 -12.00 -11.81 18.11
C ASP A 412 -10.57 -11.22 18.09
N PRO A 413 -10.44 -9.91 17.80
CA PRO A 413 -9.14 -9.25 17.62
C PRO A 413 -8.37 -9.08 18.93
N ASP A 414 -7.17 -9.64 19.01
CA ASP A 414 -6.20 -9.40 20.10
C ASP A 414 -4.76 -9.14 19.60
N SER A 415 -3.79 -9.12 20.51
CA SER A 415 -2.39 -8.79 20.23
C SER A 415 -1.63 -9.79 19.34
N GLY A 416 -2.26 -10.89 18.93
CA GLY A 416 -1.67 -11.84 17.99
C GLY A 416 -2.65 -12.46 16.98
N ARG A 417 -3.95 -12.23 17.11
CA ARG A 417 -4.96 -12.95 16.33
C ARG A 417 -5.31 -12.29 14.99
N SER A 418 -5.38 -13.16 13.99
CA SER A 418 -5.76 -12.95 12.60
C SER A 418 -6.31 -14.29 12.09
N GLN A 419 -6.61 -14.43 10.80
CA GLN A 419 -6.82 -15.75 10.19
C GLN A 419 -5.64 -16.71 10.46
N SER A 420 -5.91 -18.01 10.41
CA SER A 420 -4.89 -19.06 10.56
C SER A 420 -3.82 -18.95 9.47
N LEU A 421 -2.55 -19.15 9.85
CA LEU A 421 -1.43 -19.20 8.90
C LEU A 421 -1.54 -20.37 7.92
N GLU A 422 -2.26 -21.43 8.31
CA GLU A 422 -2.59 -22.58 7.46
C GLU A 422 -4.03 -22.51 6.93
N GLY A 423 -4.64 -21.32 7.01
CA GLY A 423 -6.03 -21.10 6.62
C GLY A 423 -6.26 -21.38 5.13
N THR A 424 -7.40 -21.98 4.82
CA THR A 424 -7.82 -22.26 3.44
C THR A 424 -9.27 -21.86 3.20
N ALA A 425 -9.57 -21.44 1.98
CA ALA A 425 -10.91 -21.05 1.54
C ALA A 425 -11.17 -21.49 0.10
N GLU A 426 -12.31 -22.14 -0.13
CA GLU A 426 -12.62 -22.77 -1.42
C GLU A 426 -13.74 -22.03 -2.15
N LEU A 427 -13.53 -21.73 -3.43
CA LEU A 427 -14.59 -21.24 -4.31
C LEU A 427 -15.59 -22.38 -4.61
N ARG A 428 -16.77 -22.33 -3.99
CA ARG A 428 -17.80 -23.40 -4.10
C ARG A 428 -18.73 -23.23 -5.30
N ARG A 429 -18.98 -22.00 -5.71
CA ARG A 429 -19.93 -21.69 -6.80
C ARG A 429 -19.57 -20.36 -7.43
N HIS A 430 -19.55 -20.34 -8.76
CA HIS A 430 -19.47 -19.13 -9.55
C HIS A 430 -20.28 -19.35 -10.83
N GLU A 431 -21.40 -18.65 -10.95
CA GLU A 431 -22.28 -18.77 -12.12
C GLU A 431 -22.95 -17.43 -12.41
N GLY A 432 -23.18 -17.17 -13.68
CA GLY A 432 -23.68 -15.88 -14.13
C GLY A 432 -24.36 -15.91 -15.49
N ASN A 433 -25.13 -14.88 -15.76
CA ASN A 433 -25.58 -14.48 -17.09
C ASN A 433 -25.55 -12.94 -17.18
N PRO A 434 -25.76 -12.31 -18.34
CA PRO A 434 -25.65 -10.85 -18.46
C PRO A 434 -26.47 -10.02 -17.44
N GLU A 435 -27.47 -10.59 -16.76
CA GLU A 435 -28.36 -9.87 -15.85
C GLU A 435 -27.96 -9.99 -14.36
N ALA A 436 -27.18 -11.02 -13.99
CA ALA A 436 -26.85 -11.33 -12.59
C ALA A 436 -25.76 -12.40 -12.45
N THR A 437 -25.10 -12.42 -11.30
CA THR A 437 -24.17 -13.47 -10.86
C THR A 437 -24.45 -13.95 -9.45
N VAL A 438 -24.06 -15.18 -9.17
CA VAL A 438 -23.92 -15.72 -7.82
C VAL A 438 -22.49 -16.23 -7.66
N THR A 439 -21.84 -15.84 -6.57
CA THR A 439 -20.53 -16.39 -6.19
C THR A 439 -20.51 -16.70 -4.72
N VAL A 440 -19.94 -17.85 -4.37
CA VAL A 440 -19.94 -18.40 -3.02
C VAL A 440 -18.56 -18.97 -2.71
N VAL A 441 -17.97 -18.50 -1.62
CA VAL A 441 -16.73 -19.01 -1.04
C VAL A 441 -17.01 -19.59 0.33
N ASP A 442 -16.45 -20.76 0.58
CA ASP A 442 -16.40 -21.40 1.88
C ASP A 442 -15.14 -20.96 2.62
N LEU A 443 -15.32 -20.25 3.72
CA LEU A 443 -14.29 -19.66 4.57
C LEU A 443 -14.20 -20.37 5.92
N ALA A 444 -14.84 -21.53 6.10
CA ALA A 444 -14.80 -22.27 7.37
C ALA A 444 -13.35 -22.63 7.78
N GLY A 445 -12.46 -22.85 6.82
CA GLY A 445 -11.04 -23.13 7.06
C GLY A 445 -10.16 -21.90 7.26
N ALA A 446 -10.70 -20.67 7.24
CA ALA A 446 -9.89 -19.46 7.36
C ALA A 446 -9.40 -19.19 8.79
N ASP A 447 -10.15 -19.64 9.81
CA ASP A 447 -9.88 -19.40 11.22
C ASP A 447 -10.38 -20.58 12.06
N ASP A 448 -9.60 -21.05 13.02
CA ASP A 448 -9.92 -22.24 13.82
C ASP A 448 -11.08 -22.03 14.81
N ARG A 449 -11.47 -20.78 15.04
CA ARG A 449 -12.63 -20.39 15.86
C ARG A 449 -13.95 -20.42 15.09
N VAL A 450 -13.90 -20.67 13.79
CA VAL A 450 -15.07 -20.74 12.91
C VAL A 450 -15.51 -22.19 12.74
N GLU A 451 -16.77 -22.48 13.04
CA GLU A 451 -17.37 -23.80 12.75
C GLU A 451 -17.90 -23.86 11.31
N ALA A 452 -18.50 -22.76 10.84
CA ALA A 452 -18.96 -22.61 9.47
C ALA A 452 -18.95 -21.13 9.08
N TRP A 453 -18.42 -20.82 7.91
CA TRP A 453 -18.49 -19.48 7.34
C TRP A 453 -18.63 -19.58 5.83
N THR A 454 -19.74 -19.06 5.32
CA THR A 454 -19.94 -18.88 3.89
C THR A 454 -20.06 -17.40 3.58
N ARG A 455 -19.23 -16.92 2.67
CA ARG A 455 -19.35 -15.60 2.05
C ARG A 455 -19.92 -15.76 0.66
N GLY A 456 -20.83 -14.88 0.26
CA GLY A 456 -21.26 -14.82 -1.11
C GLY A 456 -21.59 -13.41 -1.55
N TRP A 457 -21.51 -13.20 -2.86
CA TRP A 457 -22.18 -12.09 -3.51
C TRP A 457 -23.28 -12.55 -4.46
N HIS A 458 -24.28 -11.68 -4.63
CA HIS A 458 -25.29 -11.83 -5.68
C HIS A 458 -25.51 -10.48 -6.34
N THR A 459 -25.17 -10.39 -7.63
CA THR A 459 -25.49 -9.20 -8.42
C THR A 459 -26.90 -9.33 -9.00
N PHE A 460 -27.63 -8.23 -9.07
CA PHE A 460 -29.03 -8.20 -9.51
C PHE A 460 -29.36 -6.88 -10.23
N ASP A 461 -30.57 -6.77 -10.77
CA ASP A 461 -31.03 -5.62 -11.56
C ASP A 461 -30.10 -5.28 -12.74
N GLY A 462 -29.62 -6.30 -13.47
CA GLY A 462 -28.70 -6.10 -14.60
C GLY A 462 -27.24 -5.94 -14.18
N ARG A 463 -26.85 -6.56 -13.05
CA ARG A 463 -25.53 -6.41 -12.41
C ARG A 463 -25.21 -4.96 -11.96
N ASP A 464 -26.25 -4.15 -11.73
CA ASP A 464 -26.12 -2.75 -11.27
C ASP A 464 -25.89 -2.70 -9.75
N GLN A 465 -26.42 -3.66 -9.02
CA GLN A 465 -26.33 -3.73 -7.57
C GLN A 465 -25.80 -5.09 -7.13
N VAL A 466 -25.22 -5.11 -5.94
CA VAL A 466 -24.72 -6.34 -5.31
C VAL A 466 -25.20 -6.43 -3.87
N VAL A 467 -25.51 -7.64 -3.42
CA VAL A 467 -25.51 -7.97 -2.00
C VAL A 467 -24.28 -8.79 -1.66
N ILE A 468 -23.59 -8.41 -0.59
CA ILE A 468 -22.50 -9.16 0.02
C ILE A 468 -23.05 -9.73 1.32
N GLN A 469 -22.98 -11.05 1.49
CA GLN A 469 -23.52 -11.74 2.65
C GLN A 469 -22.51 -12.69 3.25
N ASP A 470 -22.35 -12.63 4.56
CA ASP A 470 -21.60 -13.56 5.39
C ASP A 470 -22.58 -14.33 6.30
N GLU A 471 -22.55 -15.65 6.25
CA GLU A 471 -23.26 -16.55 7.17
C GLU A 471 -22.23 -17.28 8.02
N ILE A 472 -22.14 -16.91 9.30
CA ILE A 472 -21.06 -17.32 10.22
C ILE A 472 -21.64 -18.04 11.43
N ARG A 473 -21.00 -19.13 11.82
CA ARG A 473 -21.15 -19.85 13.09
C ARG A 473 -19.78 -20.03 13.72
N LEU A 474 -19.64 -19.57 14.95
CA LEU A 474 -18.41 -19.68 15.72
C LEU A 474 -18.47 -20.87 16.68
N VAL A 475 -17.29 -21.42 17.00
CA VAL A 475 -17.13 -22.50 17.98
C VAL A 475 -17.54 -22.02 19.38
N GLU A 476 -17.15 -20.80 19.74
CA GLU A 476 -17.53 -20.11 20.98
C GLU A 476 -18.01 -18.68 20.66
N PRO A 477 -18.82 -18.04 21.53
CA PRO A 477 -19.17 -16.64 21.35
C PRO A 477 -17.93 -15.74 21.26
N ALA A 478 -17.87 -14.90 20.23
CA ALA A 478 -16.72 -14.02 20.00
C ALA A 478 -17.16 -12.70 19.36
N ASP A 479 -16.26 -11.73 19.34
CA ASP A 479 -16.48 -10.48 18.62
C ASP A 479 -16.21 -10.67 17.12
N LEU A 480 -17.02 -10.06 16.26
CA LEU A 480 -16.82 -10.05 14.81
C LEU A 480 -16.66 -8.61 14.31
N TRP A 481 -15.66 -8.39 13.47
CA TRP A 481 -15.38 -7.12 12.80
C TRP A 481 -15.42 -7.33 11.29
N TRP A 482 -16.50 -6.88 10.65
CA TRP A 482 -16.57 -6.84 9.19
C TRP A 482 -16.02 -5.50 8.69
N SER A 483 -15.11 -5.54 7.70
CA SER A 483 -14.36 -4.36 7.25
C SER A 483 -14.54 -4.05 5.76
N TRP A 484 -14.52 -2.76 5.43
CA TRP A 484 -14.47 -2.20 4.08
C TRP A 484 -13.55 -0.97 4.08
N HIS A 485 -12.47 -1.01 3.29
CA HIS A 485 -11.52 0.09 3.14
C HIS A 485 -11.86 0.96 1.93
N THR A 486 -11.73 2.27 2.09
CA THR A 486 -11.97 3.25 1.02
C THR A 486 -11.20 4.54 1.26
N GLY A 487 -10.79 5.21 0.19
CA GLY A 487 -10.28 6.59 0.24
C GLY A 487 -11.39 7.65 0.13
N ASP A 488 -12.63 7.24 -0.12
CA ASP A 488 -13.75 8.15 -0.32
C ASP A 488 -14.35 8.64 0.99
N ALA A 489 -15.02 9.79 0.93
CA ALA A 489 -15.73 10.35 2.07
C ALA A 489 -16.92 9.47 2.46
N ILE A 490 -17.08 9.20 3.76
CA ILE A 490 -18.14 8.34 4.29
C ILE A 490 -19.11 9.16 5.13
N THR A 491 -20.40 9.07 4.83
CA THR A 491 -21.48 9.59 5.68
C THR A 491 -22.35 8.44 6.16
N VAL A 492 -22.51 8.29 7.47
CA VAL A 492 -23.39 7.29 8.08
C VAL A 492 -24.69 7.96 8.54
N SER A 493 -25.83 7.34 8.25
CA SER A 493 -27.14 7.83 8.70
C SER A 493 -27.26 7.78 10.22
N ASP A 494 -28.10 8.64 10.81
CA ASP A 494 -28.32 8.68 12.27
C ASP A 494 -28.61 7.31 12.89
N ASP A 495 -29.41 6.49 12.21
CA ASP A 495 -29.76 5.14 12.66
C ASP A 495 -28.66 4.09 12.43
N GLY A 496 -27.52 4.46 11.85
CA GLY A 496 -26.36 3.63 11.49
C GLY A 496 -26.67 2.50 10.50
N ARG A 497 -27.82 2.50 9.82
CA ARG A 497 -28.22 1.42 8.89
C ARG A 497 -27.80 1.65 7.46
N THR A 498 -27.44 2.88 7.12
CA THR A 498 -27.03 3.29 5.79
C THR A 498 -25.70 4.03 5.87
N ALA A 499 -24.76 3.68 5.01
CA ALA A 499 -23.55 4.46 4.77
C ALA A 499 -23.53 4.90 3.31
N THR A 500 -23.11 6.13 3.03
CA THR A 500 -22.94 6.64 1.68
C THR A 500 -21.48 7.02 1.51
N LEU A 501 -20.79 6.34 0.59
CA LEU A 501 -19.45 6.72 0.15
C LEU A 501 -19.63 7.71 -1.01
N SER A 502 -18.89 8.80 -1.05
CA SER A 502 -19.06 9.87 -2.05
C SER A 502 -17.76 10.21 -2.75
N HIS A 503 -17.82 10.27 -4.08
CA HIS A 503 -16.71 10.59 -4.98
C HIS A 503 -17.18 11.55 -6.08
N GLY A 504 -17.02 12.86 -5.85
CA GLY A 504 -17.66 13.87 -6.70
C GLY A 504 -19.18 13.68 -6.76
N VAL A 505 -19.74 13.59 -7.97
CA VAL A 505 -21.17 13.36 -8.24
C VAL A 505 -21.60 11.89 -8.18
N ARG A 506 -20.68 10.98 -7.82
CA ARG A 506 -20.91 9.55 -7.73
C ARG A 506 -20.98 9.16 -6.27
N ARG A 507 -21.83 8.19 -5.96
CA ARG A 507 -22.04 7.68 -4.61
C ARG A 507 -22.17 6.17 -4.63
N LEU A 508 -21.68 5.51 -3.59
CA LEU A 508 -22.03 4.14 -3.27
C LEU A 508 -22.89 4.11 -2.01
N LEU A 509 -24.16 3.76 -2.19
CA LEU A 509 -25.08 3.57 -1.08
C LEU A 509 -24.97 2.16 -0.53
N LEU A 510 -24.49 2.04 0.70
CA LEU A 510 -24.41 0.80 1.45
C LEU A 510 -25.57 0.71 2.45
N ARG A 511 -26.33 -0.39 2.43
CA ARG A 511 -27.40 -0.66 3.39
C ARG A 511 -27.12 -1.93 4.16
N LEU A 512 -27.04 -1.81 5.48
CA LEU A 512 -26.95 -2.93 6.39
C LEU A 512 -28.33 -3.58 6.53
N ARG A 513 -28.47 -4.82 6.06
CA ARG A 513 -29.75 -5.53 6.00
C ARG A 513 -29.95 -6.44 7.19
N THR A 514 -28.91 -7.14 7.60
CA THR A 514 -28.84 -7.94 8.84
C THR A 514 -27.43 -7.90 9.42
N PRO A 515 -27.25 -8.10 10.74
CA PRO A 515 -28.29 -8.13 11.78
C PRO A 515 -29.04 -6.80 11.88
N HIS A 516 -30.23 -6.73 12.51
CA HIS A 516 -31.05 -5.50 12.55
C HIS A 516 -30.64 -4.50 13.64
N ASP A 517 -29.94 -4.99 14.65
CA ASP A 517 -29.37 -4.28 15.80
C ASP A 517 -27.93 -3.78 15.55
N ALA A 518 -27.24 -4.34 14.58
CA ALA A 518 -25.93 -3.88 14.14
C ALA A 518 -25.96 -2.47 13.52
N ARG A 519 -24.82 -1.78 13.51
CA ARG A 519 -24.65 -0.42 12.96
C ARG A 519 -23.35 -0.34 12.17
N PHE A 520 -23.32 0.51 11.16
CA PHE A 520 -22.06 0.97 10.56
C PHE A 520 -21.34 1.92 11.51
N ALA A 521 -20.02 1.83 11.54
CA ALA A 521 -19.14 2.83 12.12
C ALA A 521 -17.95 3.09 11.19
N VAL A 522 -17.30 4.24 11.32
CA VAL A 522 -16.13 4.62 10.53
C VAL A 522 -14.93 4.71 11.45
N THR A 523 -13.82 4.11 11.04
CA THR A 523 -12.56 4.07 11.78
C THR A 523 -11.39 4.47 10.88
N PRO A 524 -10.29 5.01 11.41
CA PRO A 524 -9.05 5.14 10.65
C PRO A 524 -8.50 3.77 10.23
N ALA A 525 -7.87 3.68 9.05
CA ALA A 525 -7.24 2.47 8.55
C ALA A 525 -5.87 2.21 9.22
N ARG A 526 -5.89 1.86 10.51
CA ARG A 526 -4.70 1.54 11.31
C ARG A 526 -5.02 0.40 12.30
N PRO A 527 -4.00 -0.25 12.89
CA PRO A 527 -4.23 -1.34 13.83
C PRO A 527 -5.19 -0.97 14.95
N LEU A 528 -6.16 -1.85 15.22
CA LEU A 528 -7.03 -1.81 16.38
C LEU A 528 -6.18 -1.75 17.64
N TRP A 529 -6.75 -1.19 18.70
CA TRP A 529 -6.03 -1.01 19.97
C TRP A 529 -5.48 -2.31 20.57
N SER A 530 -6.08 -3.45 20.23
CA SER A 530 -5.62 -4.75 20.67
C SER A 530 -4.50 -5.33 19.80
N ALA A 531 -4.33 -4.86 18.56
CA ALA A 531 -3.37 -5.39 17.58
C ALA A 531 -1.94 -4.80 17.70
N PRO A 532 -0.90 -5.54 17.29
CA PRO A 532 0.44 -5.02 17.06
C PRO A 532 0.43 -3.77 16.18
N SER A 533 1.32 -2.82 16.49
CA SER A 533 1.52 -1.60 15.70
C SER A 533 3.01 -1.26 15.64
N PRO A 534 3.81 -1.99 14.85
CA PRO A 534 5.21 -1.63 14.59
C PRO A 534 5.32 -0.19 14.08
N GLY A 535 6.35 0.54 14.50
CA GLY A 535 6.51 1.96 14.16
C GLY A 535 7.01 2.20 12.73
N GLU A 536 7.56 1.16 12.11
CA GLU A 536 8.15 1.17 10.77
C GLU A 536 7.14 0.85 9.65
N ALA A 537 5.89 0.54 9.99
CA ALA A 537 4.85 0.17 9.03
C ALA A 537 4.48 1.36 8.11
N ASP A 538 4.17 1.08 6.84
CA ASP A 538 3.70 2.09 5.92
C ASP A 538 2.40 2.75 6.42
N PRO A 539 2.27 4.08 6.33
CA PRO A 539 1.03 4.75 6.68
C PRO A 539 -0.06 4.46 5.63
N ASN A 540 -1.31 4.32 6.07
CA ASN A 540 -2.48 4.25 5.18
C ASN A 540 -3.16 5.62 5.06
N THR A 541 -2.35 6.65 4.79
CA THR A 541 -2.81 8.04 4.70
C THR A 541 -3.93 8.18 3.68
N GLY A 542 -5.00 8.87 4.05
CA GLY A 542 -6.17 9.08 3.18
C GLY A 542 -7.14 7.90 3.11
N ILE A 543 -6.84 6.76 3.74
CA ILE A 543 -7.75 5.60 3.77
C ILE A 543 -8.52 5.54 5.09
N GLN A 544 -9.84 5.36 4.96
CA GLN A 544 -10.76 5.10 6.06
C GLN A 544 -11.29 3.66 5.96
N ARG A 545 -11.79 3.15 7.10
CA ARG A 545 -12.37 1.82 7.21
C ARG A 545 -13.79 1.92 7.75
N LEU A 546 -14.78 1.54 6.93
CA LEU A 546 -16.14 1.30 7.36
C LEU A 546 -16.22 -0.09 8.00
N VAL A 547 -16.81 -0.17 9.19
CA VAL A 547 -16.87 -1.40 9.98
C VAL A 547 -18.28 -1.73 10.45
N ILE A 548 -18.52 -3.02 10.69
CA ILE A 548 -19.63 -3.52 11.50
C ILE A 548 -19.03 -4.36 12.63
N HIS A 549 -19.26 -3.94 13.87
CA HIS A 549 -18.84 -4.67 15.06
C HIS A 549 -20.04 -5.40 15.69
N LEU A 550 -19.90 -6.72 15.88
CA LEU A 550 -20.83 -7.55 16.63
C LEU A 550 -20.09 -8.09 17.86
N SER A 551 -20.65 -7.91 19.05
CA SER A 551 -19.99 -8.36 20.28
C SER A 551 -20.58 -9.68 20.78
N GLN A 552 -19.69 -10.62 21.14
CA GLN A 552 -20.01 -11.88 21.80
C GLN A 552 -21.13 -12.70 21.11
N VAL A 553 -21.03 -12.84 19.79
CA VAL A 553 -22.01 -13.58 18.98
C VAL A 553 -21.53 -15.00 18.69
N SER A 554 -22.46 -15.97 18.64
CA SER A 554 -22.14 -17.35 18.19
C SER A 554 -22.60 -17.62 16.75
N VAL A 555 -23.60 -16.88 16.26
CA VAL A 555 -24.13 -16.99 14.91
C VAL A 555 -24.43 -15.60 14.40
N ALA A 556 -23.99 -15.28 13.19
CA ALA A 556 -24.26 -14.01 12.54
C ALA A 556 -24.63 -14.21 11.06
N THR A 557 -25.59 -13.41 10.58
CA THR A 557 -25.79 -13.19 9.15
C THR A 557 -25.61 -11.72 8.87
N ILE A 558 -24.46 -11.35 8.32
CA ILE A 558 -24.15 -9.98 7.93
C ILE A 558 -24.52 -9.85 6.45
N CYS A 559 -25.44 -8.96 6.11
CA CYS A 559 -25.83 -8.75 4.71
C CYS A 559 -25.79 -7.24 4.40
N VAL A 560 -24.91 -6.85 3.49
CA VAL A 560 -24.75 -5.47 3.03
C VAL A 560 -25.15 -5.39 1.56
N GLN A 561 -26.13 -4.53 1.25
CA GLN A 561 -26.46 -4.19 -0.13
C GLN A 561 -25.65 -2.97 -0.55
N ALA A 562 -24.91 -3.07 -1.65
CA ALA A 562 -24.22 -1.95 -2.27
C ALA A 562 -24.93 -1.54 -3.57
N SER A 563 -25.19 -0.24 -3.69
CA SER A 563 -25.91 0.35 -4.81
C SER A 563 -25.16 1.58 -5.30
N PRO A 564 -24.45 1.49 -6.45
CA PRO A 564 -23.84 2.63 -7.11
C PRO A 564 -24.92 3.59 -7.62
N LEU A 565 -24.75 4.87 -7.36
CA LEU A 565 -25.71 5.93 -7.68
C LEU A 565 -24.96 7.19 -8.12
N TRP A 566 -25.58 7.98 -8.98
CA TRP A 566 -25.20 9.38 -9.14
C TRP A 566 -25.92 10.26 -8.12
N ASP A 567 -25.51 11.50 -7.90
CA ASP A 567 -26.15 12.41 -6.93
C ASP A 567 -27.64 12.65 -7.20
N GLY A 568 -28.06 12.66 -8.48
CA GLY A 568 -29.45 12.75 -8.89
C GLY A 568 -30.25 11.43 -8.85
N ASP A 569 -29.60 10.31 -8.56
CA ASP A 569 -30.27 9.00 -8.54
C ASP A 569 -31.07 8.80 -7.26
N ARG A 570 -32.28 8.27 -7.44
CA ARG A 570 -33.10 7.79 -6.33
C ARG A 570 -32.55 6.50 -5.76
N ALA A 571 -32.54 6.40 -4.43
CA ALA A 571 -32.10 5.21 -3.76
C ALA A 571 -32.98 4.00 -4.12
N PRO A 572 -32.40 2.86 -4.56
CA PRO A 572 -33.16 1.70 -5.01
C PRO A 572 -33.87 1.01 -3.84
N SER A 573 -34.81 0.11 -4.16
CA SER A 573 -35.51 -0.66 -3.14
C SER A 573 -34.57 -1.62 -2.39
N PRO A 574 -34.81 -1.88 -1.09
CA PRO A 574 -33.99 -2.82 -0.34
C PRO A 574 -34.16 -4.27 -0.86
N HIS A 575 -33.05 -4.94 -1.19
CA HIS A 575 -32.98 -6.37 -1.53
C HIS A 575 -33.54 -7.30 -0.43
N ARG A 576 -34.10 -8.47 -0.75
CA ARG A 576 -34.59 -9.39 0.30
C ARG A 576 -33.47 -10.30 0.77
N VAL A 577 -33.18 -10.31 2.08
CA VAL A 577 -32.21 -11.25 2.67
C VAL A 577 -32.80 -12.66 2.67
N ILE A 578 -32.09 -13.59 2.03
CA ILE A 578 -32.37 -15.04 2.05
C ILE A 578 -31.04 -15.78 2.18
N PRO A 579 -31.05 -17.02 2.71
CA PRO A 579 -29.84 -17.85 2.79
C PRO A 579 -29.10 -18.00 1.45
N ILE A 580 -27.77 -17.99 1.49
CA ILE A 580 -26.88 -18.07 0.30
C ILE A 580 -27.16 -19.34 -0.52
N ASP A 581 -27.44 -20.47 0.14
CA ASP A 581 -27.77 -21.75 -0.51
C ASP A 581 -29.04 -21.69 -1.38
N ARG A 582 -29.87 -20.67 -1.21
CA ARG A 582 -31.10 -20.44 -1.99
C ARG A 582 -30.94 -19.41 -3.10
N TRP A 583 -29.78 -18.77 -3.23
CA TRP A 583 -29.52 -17.81 -4.30
C TRP A 583 -29.52 -18.51 -5.66
N LYS A 584 -30.05 -17.81 -6.67
CA LYS A 584 -30.17 -18.32 -8.03
C LYS A 584 -29.89 -17.19 -9.01
N VAL A 585 -29.18 -17.51 -10.09
CA VAL A 585 -29.15 -16.63 -11.25
C VAL A 585 -30.54 -16.63 -11.89
N PRO A 586 -31.21 -15.47 -12.04
CA PRO A 586 -32.52 -15.38 -12.68
C PRO A 586 -32.46 -15.83 -14.14
N VAL A 587 -33.54 -16.45 -14.62
CA VAL A 587 -33.71 -16.74 -16.05
C VAL A 587 -33.89 -15.42 -16.80
N SER A 588 -33.18 -15.27 -17.92
CA SER A 588 -33.20 -14.04 -18.70
C SER A 588 -34.61 -13.55 -19.07
N GLY A 589 -34.83 -12.26 -18.87
CA GLY A 589 -36.09 -11.59 -19.16
C GLY A 589 -36.22 -11.16 -20.63
N PRO A 590 -37.30 -10.42 -20.97
CA PRO A 590 -37.50 -9.85 -22.31
C PRO A 590 -36.44 -8.80 -22.67
N ARG A 591 -36.16 -8.62 -23.96
CA ARG A 591 -35.13 -7.68 -24.46
C ARG A 591 -35.75 -6.39 -25.03
N LEU A 592 -34.99 -5.30 -24.98
CA LEU A 592 -35.28 -4.11 -25.76
C LEU A 592 -35.12 -4.39 -27.26
N THR A 593 -35.90 -3.72 -28.11
CA THR A 593 -35.77 -3.78 -29.58
C THR A 593 -35.33 -2.45 -30.18
N GLY A 594 -35.20 -1.42 -29.36
CA GLY A 594 -34.64 -0.13 -29.74
C GLY A 594 -34.57 0.81 -28.54
N LEU A 595 -33.57 1.69 -28.55
CA LEU A 595 -33.30 2.68 -27.52
C LEU A 595 -32.95 4.02 -28.18
N SER A 596 -33.47 5.12 -27.66
CA SER A 596 -33.19 6.48 -28.14
C SER A 596 -33.20 7.48 -27.00
N VAL A 597 -32.38 8.52 -27.11
CA VAL A 597 -32.30 9.66 -26.19
C VAL A 597 -32.53 10.94 -27.01
N ASP A 598 -33.46 11.78 -26.57
CA ASP A 598 -33.90 12.99 -27.29
C ASP A 598 -34.36 12.77 -28.75
N GLY A 599 -34.83 11.55 -29.02
CA GLY A 599 -35.31 11.15 -30.35
C GLY A 599 -34.22 10.61 -31.27
N GLU A 600 -32.95 10.71 -30.89
CA GLU A 600 -31.83 10.11 -31.61
C GLU A 600 -31.59 8.67 -31.10
N PRO A 601 -31.45 7.67 -31.99
CA PRO A 601 -31.11 6.31 -31.59
C PRO A 601 -29.76 6.27 -30.85
N VAL A 602 -29.68 5.47 -29.78
CA VAL A 602 -28.39 5.22 -29.12
C VAL A 602 -27.49 4.47 -30.08
N ALA A 603 -26.30 5.02 -30.34
CA ALA A 603 -25.30 4.41 -31.22
C ALA A 603 -24.91 3.02 -30.70
N ASP A 604 -24.71 2.07 -31.61
CA ASP A 604 -24.31 0.70 -31.30
C ASP A 604 -25.20 -0.02 -30.27
N PHE A 605 -26.49 0.33 -30.22
CA PHE A 605 -27.46 -0.35 -29.37
C PHE A 605 -27.51 -1.86 -29.67
N ASP A 606 -27.05 -2.65 -28.72
CA ASP A 606 -27.18 -4.11 -28.72
C ASP A 606 -28.20 -4.53 -27.64
N PRO A 607 -29.27 -5.27 -27.98
CA PRO A 607 -30.20 -5.79 -26.99
C PRO A 607 -29.57 -6.71 -25.93
N ALA A 608 -28.39 -7.29 -26.18
CA ALA A 608 -27.65 -8.09 -25.20
C ALA A 608 -26.88 -7.24 -24.18
N VAL A 609 -26.69 -5.94 -24.44
CA VAL A 609 -26.00 -5.00 -23.56
C VAL A 609 -27.04 -4.28 -22.68
N PHE A 610 -26.87 -4.36 -21.36
CA PHE A 610 -27.83 -3.80 -20.40
C PHE A 610 -27.44 -2.42 -19.87
N SER A 611 -26.26 -1.92 -20.24
CA SER A 611 -25.74 -0.62 -19.84
C SER A 611 -25.33 0.15 -21.09
N HIS A 612 -25.95 1.30 -21.32
CA HIS A 612 -25.57 2.21 -22.39
C HIS A 612 -25.23 3.58 -21.80
N THR A 613 -24.20 4.22 -22.33
CA THR A 613 -23.80 5.57 -21.92
C THR A 613 -24.08 6.56 -23.05
N VAL A 614 -24.69 7.69 -22.71
CA VAL A 614 -24.94 8.82 -23.63
C VAL A 614 -24.29 10.05 -23.04
N THR A 615 -23.30 10.58 -23.74
CA THR A 615 -22.47 11.72 -23.32
C THR A 615 -22.90 13.01 -24.02
N ASP A 616 -22.22 14.12 -23.71
CA ASP A 616 -22.36 15.43 -24.36
C ASP A 616 -23.78 16.02 -24.29
N LEU A 617 -24.51 15.66 -23.25
CA LEU A 617 -25.85 16.18 -23.00
C LEU A 617 -25.78 17.61 -22.44
N ALA A 618 -26.78 18.43 -22.78
CA ALA A 618 -26.90 19.77 -22.20
C ALA A 618 -27.21 19.66 -20.69
N PRO A 619 -26.45 20.32 -19.79
CA PRO A 619 -26.57 20.13 -18.34
C PRO A 619 -27.92 20.61 -17.77
N ASP A 620 -28.57 21.57 -18.43
CA ASP A 620 -29.79 22.23 -17.94
C ASP A 620 -31.11 21.65 -18.47
N ALA A 621 -31.05 20.64 -19.34
CA ALA A 621 -32.23 20.00 -19.91
C ALA A 621 -32.18 18.48 -19.69
N MET A 622 -33.17 17.96 -18.95
CA MET A 622 -33.31 16.52 -18.79
C MET A 622 -33.64 15.86 -20.14
N PRO A 623 -32.82 14.92 -20.62
CA PRO A 623 -33.04 14.26 -21.89
C PRO A 623 -34.22 13.28 -21.80
N VAL A 624 -34.91 13.07 -22.92
CA VAL A 624 -36.07 12.18 -22.98
C VAL A 624 -35.63 10.79 -23.45
N VAL A 625 -35.58 9.84 -22.52
CA VAL A 625 -35.30 8.43 -22.84
C VAL A 625 -36.55 7.73 -23.37
N ARG A 626 -36.42 7.07 -24.52
CA ARG A 626 -37.48 6.26 -25.13
C ARG A 626 -36.93 4.90 -25.53
N ALA A 627 -37.74 3.86 -25.33
CA ALA A 627 -37.34 2.50 -25.63
C ALA A 627 -38.52 1.65 -26.12
N ASN A 628 -38.21 0.61 -26.91
CA ASN A 628 -39.17 -0.33 -27.46
C ASN A 628 -38.98 -1.71 -26.83
N ALA A 629 -40.08 -2.36 -26.42
CA ALA A 629 -40.05 -3.70 -25.84
C ALA A 629 -40.28 -4.79 -26.90
N GLY A 630 -39.55 -5.91 -26.79
CA GLY A 630 -39.87 -7.15 -27.50
C GLY A 630 -41.02 -7.94 -26.85
N ASP A 631 -41.53 -8.95 -27.55
CA ASP A 631 -42.34 -10.06 -27.03
C ASP A 631 -43.58 -9.73 -26.17
N GLY A 632 -44.22 -8.59 -26.42
CA GLY A 632 -45.42 -8.18 -25.67
C GLY A 632 -45.16 -7.86 -24.19
N ALA A 633 -43.89 -7.61 -23.83
CA ALA A 633 -43.53 -7.16 -22.49
C ALA A 633 -44.05 -5.74 -22.21
N THR A 634 -44.36 -5.49 -20.95
CA THR A 634 -44.66 -4.14 -20.45
C THR A 634 -43.36 -3.42 -20.11
N LEU A 635 -43.31 -2.11 -20.35
CA LEU A 635 -42.11 -1.29 -20.19
C LEU A 635 -42.40 -0.12 -19.24
N THR A 636 -41.52 0.08 -18.26
CA THR A 636 -41.52 1.23 -17.34
C THR A 636 -40.16 1.91 -17.39
N ILE A 637 -40.15 3.24 -17.57
CA ILE A 637 -38.94 4.07 -17.52
C ILE A 637 -38.97 4.91 -16.24
N SER A 638 -37.86 4.93 -15.52
CA SER A 638 -37.61 5.83 -14.40
C SER A 638 -36.44 6.72 -14.77
N ASP A 639 -36.71 8.00 -14.99
CA ASP A 639 -35.68 9.01 -15.24
C ASP A 639 -34.98 9.41 -13.94
N PRO A 640 -33.71 9.85 -13.99
CA PRO A 640 -33.02 10.41 -12.83
C PRO A 640 -33.58 11.81 -12.50
N ASP A 641 -33.35 12.30 -11.28
CA ASP A 641 -33.85 13.62 -10.86
C ASP A 641 -32.99 14.79 -11.38
N SER A 642 -31.74 14.51 -11.79
CA SER A 642 -30.80 15.46 -12.42
C SER A 642 -29.73 14.74 -13.25
N LEU A 643 -28.90 15.50 -13.97
CA LEU A 643 -27.70 15.02 -14.64
C LEU A 643 -26.42 15.34 -13.82
N PRO A 644 -25.36 14.53 -13.91
CA PRO A 644 -25.36 13.17 -14.46
C PRO A 644 -26.28 12.25 -13.66
N GLY A 645 -26.86 11.26 -14.33
CA GLY A 645 -27.83 10.36 -13.72
C GLY A 645 -28.13 9.15 -14.58
N VAL A 646 -28.84 8.17 -14.03
CA VAL A 646 -29.15 6.92 -14.74
C VAL A 646 -30.66 6.77 -14.93
N ALA A 647 -31.09 6.77 -16.19
CA ALA A 647 -32.44 6.35 -16.54
C ALA A 647 -32.52 4.80 -16.55
N ARG A 648 -33.50 4.24 -15.84
CA ARG A 648 -33.69 2.79 -15.71
C ARG A 648 -34.92 2.35 -16.47
N ILE A 649 -34.75 1.39 -17.36
CA ILE A 649 -35.83 0.83 -18.20
C ILE A 649 -36.08 -0.60 -17.76
N ARG A 650 -37.21 -0.83 -17.10
CA ARG A 650 -37.64 -2.17 -16.67
C ARG A 650 -38.64 -2.75 -17.66
N LEU A 651 -38.32 -3.93 -18.18
CA LEU A 651 -39.24 -4.75 -18.96
C LEU A 651 -39.80 -5.86 -18.08
N THR A 652 -41.08 -6.19 -18.24
CA THR A 652 -41.71 -7.33 -17.57
C THR A 652 -42.58 -8.09 -18.54
N SER A 653 -42.27 -9.36 -18.76
CA SER A 653 -43.04 -10.26 -19.63
C SER A 653 -44.31 -10.76 -18.93
N PRO A 654 -45.30 -11.27 -19.68
CA PRO A 654 -46.55 -11.77 -19.11
C PRO A 654 -46.39 -12.92 -18.09
N ASP A 655 -45.29 -13.68 -18.19
CA ASP A 655 -44.94 -14.77 -17.27
C ASP A 655 -44.18 -14.30 -16.00
N GLY A 656 -43.96 -12.99 -15.87
CA GLY A 656 -43.35 -12.37 -14.69
C GLY A 656 -41.82 -12.29 -14.71
N ARG A 657 -41.15 -12.71 -15.79
CA ARG A 657 -39.71 -12.45 -15.96
C ARG A 657 -39.47 -10.96 -16.22
N SER A 658 -38.35 -10.44 -15.73
CA SER A 658 -38.01 -9.04 -15.92
C SER A 658 -36.54 -8.85 -16.25
N SER A 659 -36.29 -7.81 -17.02
CA SER A 659 -34.96 -7.33 -17.38
C SER A 659 -34.89 -5.83 -17.14
N THR A 660 -33.74 -5.33 -16.71
CA THR A 660 -33.52 -3.92 -16.41
C THR A 660 -32.33 -3.42 -17.20
N TYR A 661 -32.56 -2.43 -18.07
CA TYR A 661 -31.51 -1.70 -18.77
C TYR A 661 -31.24 -0.38 -18.06
N ARG A 662 -29.99 0.07 -18.09
CA ARG A 662 -29.56 1.40 -17.63
C ARG A 662 -29.08 2.23 -18.80
N VAL A 663 -29.46 3.50 -18.80
CA VAL A 663 -28.95 4.53 -19.70
C VAL A 663 -28.27 5.57 -18.84
N VAL A 664 -26.94 5.57 -18.83
CA VAL A 664 -26.13 6.61 -18.17
C VAL A 664 -26.23 7.86 -19.01
N LEU A 665 -26.68 8.94 -18.38
CA LEU A 665 -26.87 10.24 -19.01
C LEU A 665 -25.81 11.17 -18.43
N GLU A 666 -24.77 11.43 -19.21
CA GLU A 666 -23.65 12.26 -18.81
C GLU A 666 -23.71 13.61 -19.55
N PRO A 667 -23.79 14.74 -18.83
CA PRO A 667 -23.67 16.03 -19.47
C PRO A 667 -22.22 16.28 -19.87
N THR A 668 -21.97 17.31 -20.68
CA THR A 668 -20.60 17.70 -21.06
C THR A 668 -19.70 17.80 -19.81
N GLU A 669 -18.57 17.08 -19.86
CA GLU A 669 -17.72 16.75 -18.70
C GLU A 669 -17.27 17.98 -17.91
N ASP A 670 -16.98 19.08 -18.59
CA ASP A 670 -16.54 20.34 -17.99
C ASP A 670 -17.68 21.16 -17.33
N LEU A 671 -18.95 20.75 -17.42
CA LEU A 671 -20.11 21.45 -16.83
C LEU A 671 -20.96 20.58 -15.91
N GLN A 672 -20.45 19.44 -15.43
CA GLN A 672 -21.15 18.59 -14.45
C GLN A 672 -21.48 19.35 -13.14
N PRO A 673 -22.76 19.50 -12.76
CA PRO A 673 -23.18 20.17 -11.53
C PRO A 673 -22.93 19.33 -10.27
N GLY A 674 -22.55 19.96 -9.16
CA GLY A 674 -22.43 19.31 -7.84
C GLY A 674 -21.01 18.91 -7.43
N VAL A 675 -20.03 18.95 -8.34
CA VAL A 675 -18.61 18.79 -7.99
C VAL A 675 -17.98 20.16 -7.73
N PRO A 676 -17.54 20.45 -6.49
CA PRO A 676 -16.98 21.75 -6.12
C PRO A 676 -15.81 22.19 -7.00
N VAL A 677 -14.94 21.25 -7.36
CA VAL A 677 -13.80 21.48 -8.24
C VAL A 677 -13.47 20.24 -9.07
N VAL A 678 -13.20 20.43 -10.35
CA VAL A 678 -12.66 19.42 -11.28
C VAL A 678 -11.51 20.04 -12.08
N ALA A 679 -10.58 19.23 -12.57
CA ALA A 679 -9.47 19.69 -13.38
C ALA A 679 -9.24 18.81 -14.60
N SER A 680 -8.49 19.32 -15.56
CA SER A 680 -8.12 18.60 -16.78
C SER A 680 -7.17 17.42 -16.54
N ALA A 681 -6.36 17.48 -15.49
CA ALA A 681 -5.38 16.47 -15.09
C ALA A 681 -4.87 16.78 -13.66
N ASP A 682 -4.15 15.83 -13.05
CA ASP A 682 -3.32 16.06 -11.86
C ASP A 682 -2.12 15.09 -11.79
N ASP A 683 -1.12 15.40 -10.97
CA ASP A 683 0.07 14.58 -10.69
C ASP A 683 -0.01 13.83 -9.34
N GLY A 684 -1.21 13.58 -8.83
CA GLY A 684 -1.47 13.14 -7.46
C GLY A 684 -1.66 14.28 -6.46
N ASN A 685 -1.37 15.52 -6.85
CA ASN A 685 -1.81 16.72 -6.14
C ASN A 685 -3.19 17.13 -6.67
N LEU A 686 -4.22 16.66 -5.99
CA LEU A 686 -5.59 16.65 -6.47
C LEU A 686 -6.23 18.05 -6.58
N PRO A 687 -7.20 18.26 -7.49
CA PRO A 687 -7.91 19.54 -7.65
C PRO A 687 -8.62 20.03 -6.38
N GLN A 688 -9.06 19.14 -5.49
CA GLN A 688 -9.74 19.48 -4.24
C GLN A 688 -8.87 20.28 -3.28
N ASN A 689 -7.55 20.16 -3.40
CA ASN A 689 -6.60 20.88 -2.55
C ASN A 689 -6.68 22.40 -2.72
N VAL A 690 -7.26 22.92 -3.81
CA VAL A 690 -7.43 24.38 -3.98
C VAL A 690 -8.56 24.98 -3.14
N LEU A 691 -9.29 24.15 -2.40
CA LEU A 691 -10.45 24.52 -1.58
C LEU A 691 -10.31 24.06 -0.10
N ASP A 692 -9.18 23.46 0.28
CA ASP A 692 -9.00 22.83 1.59
C ASP A 692 -8.47 23.78 2.68
N GLN A 693 -8.15 25.03 2.33
CA GLN A 693 -7.57 26.05 3.20
C GLN A 693 -6.19 25.68 3.76
N ASN A 694 -5.51 24.70 3.17
CA ASN A 694 -4.20 24.25 3.59
C ASN A 694 -3.13 24.76 2.59
N PRO A 695 -2.35 25.79 2.94
CA PRO A 695 -1.33 26.33 2.04
C PRO A 695 -0.17 25.35 1.77
N ALA A 696 -0.10 24.21 2.47
CA ALA A 696 0.88 23.16 2.23
C ALA A 696 0.49 22.19 1.10
N THR A 697 -0.79 22.11 0.75
CA THR A 697 -1.31 21.31 -0.36
C THR A 697 -1.49 22.18 -1.60
N ARG A 698 -1.69 21.54 -2.76
CA ARG A 698 -1.91 22.23 -4.03
C ARG A 698 -2.62 21.30 -5.01
N TRP A 699 -3.17 21.87 -6.08
CA TRP A 699 -3.38 21.16 -7.34
C TRP A 699 -2.18 21.37 -8.26
N SER A 700 -1.74 20.35 -8.99
CA SER A 700 -0.75 20.53 -10.05
C SER A 700 -0.95 19.68 -11.30
N ALA A 701 -0.69 20.29 -12.45
CA ALA A 701 -0.73 19.66 -13.78
C ALA A 701 0.24 20.36 -14.74
N GLU A 702 0.87 19.61 -15.64
CA GLU A 702 1.83 20.13 -16.62
C GLU A 702 1.15 20.56 -17.94
N GLY A 703 1.66 21.62 -18.56
CA GLY A 703 1.21 22.12 -19.86
C GLY A 703 0.01 23.05 -19.78
N GLU A 704 -0.80 23.06 -20.84
CA GLU A 704 -2.07 23.79 -20.92
C GLU A 704 -3.13 23.03 -20.11
N ALA A 705 -3.34 23.45 -18.86
CA ALA A 705 -4.22 22.76 -17.92
C ALA A 705 -5.24 23.71 -17.32
N TRP A 706 -6.40 23.19 -16.95
CA TRP A 706 -7.46 23.99 -16.34
C TRP A 706 -8.03 23.32 -15.10
N LEU A 707 -8.57 24.14 -14.20
CA LEU A 707 -9.44 23.69 -13.11
C LEU A 707 -10.71 24.55 -13.10
N ARG A 708 -11.83 23.94 -12.71
CA ARG A 708 -13.16 24.54 -12.72
C ARG A 708 -13.83 24.40 -11.38
N LEU A 709 -14.29 25.52 -10.84
CA LEU A 709 -15.17 25.61 -9.68
C LEU A 709 -16.65 25.59 -10.10
N ASP A 710 -17.47 24.74 -9.46
CA ASP A 710 -18.94 24.88 -9.46
C ASP A 710 -19.36 25.64 -8.20
N LEU A 711 -19.96 26.82 -8.37
CA LEU A 711 -20.44 27.63 -7.27
C LEU A 711 -21.75 27.08 -6.66
N GLY A 712 -22.33 26.04 -7.26
CA GLY A 712 -23.54 25.34 -6.84
C GLY A 712 -24.83 26.02 -7.28
N GLU A 713 -24.80 27.33 -7.54
CA GLU A 713 -25.89 28.11 -8.12
C GLU A 713 -25.32 29.26 -8.96
N VAL A 714 -26.15 29.88 -9.80
CA VAL A 714 -25.75 31.11 -10.51
C VAL A 714 -25.55 32.23 -9.49
N ALA A 715 -24.32 32.73 -9.40
CA ALA A 715 -23.92 33.80 -8.50
C ALA A 715 -23.28 34.96 -9.27
N ARG A 716 -23.33 36.16 -8.69
CA ARG A 716 -22.69 37.36 -9.24
C ARG A 716 -21.21 37.36 -8.86
N LEU A 717 -20.31 37.27 -9.84
CA LEU A 717 -18.86 37.26 -9.63
C LEU A 717 -18.25 38.57 -10.12
N GLU A 718 -17.41 39.19 -9.29
CA GLU A 718 -16.71 40.44 -9.61
C GLU A 718 -15.18 40.34 -9.41
N LYS A 719 -14.71 39.24 -8.81
CA LYS A 719 -13.30 38.97 -8.53
C LYS A 719 -13.05 37.50 -8.22
N VAL A 720 -11.78 37.10 -8.29
CA VAL A 720 -11.24 35.85 -7.78
C VAL A 720 -9.96 36.13 -6.98
N ARG A 721 -9.70 35.35 -5.94
CA ARG A 721 -8.45 35.37 -5.17
C ARG A 721 -7.73 34.05 -5.34
N ILE A 722 -6.42 34.06 -5.59
CA ILE A 722 -5.64 32.85 -5.93
C ILE A 722 -4.29 32.88 -5.22
N ALA A 723 -3.86 31.74 -4.67
CA ALA A 723 -2.52 31.53 -4.12
C ALA A 723 -1.81 30.41 -4.90
N TRP A 724 -0.49 30.52 -5.04
CA TRP A 724 0.32 29.56 -5.79
C TRP A 724 1.44 28.97 -4.93
N TYR A 725 1.78 27.72 -5.21
CA TYR A 725 2.93 27.06 -4.60
C TYR A 725 4.22 27.75 -5.08
N GLN A 726 5.05 28.19 -4.13
CA GLN A 726 6.24 29.01 -4.41
C GLN A 726 5.92 30.29 -5.20
N GLY A 727 4.75 30.88 -4.97
CA GLY A 727 4.34 32.17 -5.53
C GLY A 727 5.25 33.34 -5.10
N ASP A 728 6.09 33.17 -4.08
CA ASP A 728 7.15 34.12 -3.70
C ASP A 728 8.45 33.97 -4.53
N GLN A 729 8.54 32.95 -5.37
CA GLN A 729 9.71 32.64 -6.20
C GLN A 729 9.37 32.55 -7.70
N ARG A 730 8.11 32.24 -8.04
CA ARG A 730 7.65 31.99 -9.41
C ARG A 730 6.47 32.89 -9.75
N ARG A 731 6.39 33.29 -11.02
CA ARG A 731 5.22 33.97 -11.59
C ARG A 731 4.42 33.00 -12.43
N SER A 732 3.14 32.84 -12.13
CA SER A 732 2.21 31.94 -12.81
C SER A 732 1.41 32.71 -13.86
N ARG A 733 1.24 32.14 -15.06
CA ARG A 733 0.46 32.75 -16.15
C ARG A 733 -0.88 32.06 -16.31
N PHE A 734 -1.97 32.81 -16.44
CA PHE A 734 -3.32 32.24 -16.43
C PHE A 734 -4.41 33.15 -17.03
N ASP A 735 -5.55 32.52 -17.36
CA ASP A 735 -6.82 33.15 -17.69
C ASP A 735 -7.91 32.75 -16.69
N ILE A 736 -8.99 33.54 -16.63
CA ILE A 736 -10.22 33.19 -15.89
C ILE A 736 -11.40 33.28 -16.84
N GLU A 737 -12.17 32.20 -16.88
CA GLU A 737 -13.39 32.09 -17.67
C GLU A 737 -14.59 31.73 -16.78
N VAL A 738 -15.80 31.99 -17.26
CA VAL A 738 -17.03 31.69 -16.54
C VAL A 738 -18.10 31.08 -17.45
N SER A 739 -19.00 30.28 -16.88
CA SER A 739 -20.16 29.71 -17.57
C SER A 739 -21.39 29.65 -16.66
N ASP A 740 -22.58 29.68 -17.26
CA ASP A 740 -23.88 29.45 -16.64
C ASP A 740 -24.54 28.13 -17.10
N GLY A 741 -23.79 27.23 -17.75
CA GLY A 741 -24.30 26.00 -18.39
C GLY A 741 -24.20 26.02 -19.92
N GLY A 742 -23.88 27.19 -20.50
CA GLY A 742 -23.54 27.37 -21.92
C GLY A 742 -22.03 27.41 -22.21
N PRO A 743 -21.61 27.95 -23.37
CA PRO A 743 -20.19 28.05 -23.73
C PRO A 743 -19.42 28.96 -22.75
N TRP A 744 -18.15 28.63 -22.53
CA TRP A 744 -17.24 29.41 -21.69
C TRP A 744 -17.04 30.83 -22.21
N ARG A 745 -17.00 31.79 -21.26
CA ARG A 745 -16.83 33.22 -21.53
C ARG A 745 -15.62 33.73 -20.74
N PRO A 746 -14.57 34.26 -21.38
CA PRO A 746 -13.42 34.81 -20.65
C PRO A 746 -13.79 36.10 -19.91
N VAL A 747 -13.31 36.22 -18.68
CA VAL A 747 -13.47 37.41 -17.82
C VAL A 747 -12.13 38.04 -17.44
N LEU A 748 -11.05 37.25 -17.46
CA LEU A 748 -9.66 37.71 -17.41
C LEU A 748 -8.84 36.91 -18.44
N THR A 749 -7.95 37.58 -19.15
CA THR A 749 -7.05 36.97 -20.14
C THR A 749 -5.63 37.50 -19.96
N ASP A 750 -4.62 36.67 -20.25
CA ASP A 750 -3.19 36.97 -20.18
C ASP A 750 -2.76 37.55 -18.82
N GLN A 751 -3.23 36.97 -17.70
CA GLN A 751 -2.83 37.40 -16.36
C GLN A 751 -1.51 36.76 -15.92
N GLU A 752 -0.79 37.44 -15.03
CA GLU A 752 0.42 36.92 -14.38
C GLU A 752 0.38 37.25 -12.87
N SER A 753 0.74 36.29 -12.00
CA SER A 753 0.85 36.50 -10.55
C SER A 753 2.06 37.39 -10.18
N SER A 754 2.08 37.95 -8.95
CA SER A 754 3.12 38.93 -8.58
C SER A 754 4.52 38.34 -8.51
N GLY A 755 4.65 37.07 -8.13
CA GLY A 755 5.94 36.43 -7.85
C GLY A 755 6.58 36.90 -6.54
N THR A 756 5.80 37.42 -5.59
CA THR A 756 6.31 37.99 -4.33
C THR A 756 5.61 37.46 -3.07
N SER A 757 4.65 36.54 -3.19
CA SER A 757 3.82 36.09 -2.07
C SER A 757 3.34 34.65 -2.27
N ASN A 758 3.26 33.88 -1.18
CA ASN A 758 2.53 32.61 -1.15
C ASN A 758 1.08 32.78 -0.64
N ASP A 759 0.70 33.99 -0.21
CA ASP A 759 -0.67 34.32 0.21
C ASP A 759 -1.59 34.60 -0.99
N LEU A 760 -2.91 34.57 -0.77
CA LEU A 760 -3.93 34.90 -1.76
C LEU A 760 -3.74 36.30 -2.39
N GLU A 761 -3.62 36.35 -3.71
CA GLU A 761 -3.63 37.57 -4.52
C GLU A 761 -5.02 37.79 -5.14
N GLU A 762 -5.46 39.04 -5.29
CA GLU A 762 -6.81 39.38 -5.78
C GLU A 762 -6.80 39.89 -7.23
N PHE A 763 -7.69 39.33 -8.05
CA PHE A 763 -7.89 39.69 -9.45
C PHE A 763 -9.37 40.02 -9.71
N ALA A 764 -9.65 41.29 -10.02
CA ALA A 764 -11.01 41.80 -10.23
C ALA A 764 -11.39 41.87 -11.72
N PHE A 765 -12.67 41.63 -12.03
CA PHE A 765 -13.22 41.71 -13.39
C PHE A 765 -14.64 42.31 -13.38
N ALA A 766 -15.18 42.60 -14.56
CA ALA A 766 -16.54 43.15 -14.67
C ALA A 766 -17.57 42.14 -14.17
N GLY A 767 -18.50 42.59 -13.31
CA GLY A 767 -19.47 41.71 -12.70
C GLY A 767 -20.24 40.87 -13.72
N VAL A 768 -20.32 39.57 -13.49
CA VAL A 768 -20.96 38.58 -14.38
C VAL A 768 -21.76 37.57 -13.56
N ASP A 769 -22.92 37.16 -14.08
CA ASP A 769 -23.71 36.09 -13.47
C ASP A 769 -23.21 34.76 -14.06
N ALA A 770 -22.71 33.89 -13.20
CA ALA A 770 -22.17 32.60 -13.59
C ALA A 770 -22.35 31.59 -12.48
N ARG A 771 -22.48 30.32 -12.87
CA ARG A 771 -22.45 29.19 -11.94
C ARG A 771 -21.06 28.59 -11.85
N TYR A 772 -20.31 28.58 -12.95
CA TYR A 772 -18.99 27.99 -13.03
C TYR A 772 -17.93 29.05 -13.25
N LEU A 773 -16.77 28.87 -12.62
CA LEU A 773 -15.56 29.64 -12.86
C LEU A 773 -14.44 28.67 -13.22
N ARG A 774 -13.67 28.95 -14.27
CA ARG A 774 -12.54 28.14 -14.73
C ARG A 774 -11.26 28.96 -14.69
N TYR A 775 -10.25 28.43 -14.02
CA TYR A 775 -8.87 28.86 -14.13
C TYR A 775 -8.20 28.06 -15.25
N VAL A 776 -7.58 28.75 -16.20
CA VAL A 776 -6.81 28.14 -17.29
C VAL A 776 -5.36 28.56 -17.11
N GLY A 777 -4.49 27.60 -16.85
CA GLY A 777 -3.08 27.81 -16.53
C GLY A 777 -2.15 27.52 -17.71
N HIS A 778 -1.16 28.38 -17.89
CA HIS A 778 -0.17 28.35 -18.98
C HIS A 778 1.27 28.18 -18.45
N GLY A 779 1.39 27.43 -17.34
CA GLY A 779 2.64 27.22 -16.63
C GLY A 779 3.11 28.44 -15.83
N ASN A 780 4.41 28.46 -15.49
CA ASN A 780 5.02 29.49 -14.67
C ASN A 780 6.36 29.99 -15.25
N SER A 781 7.05 30.87 -14.54
CA SER A 781 8.33 31.46 -14.97
C SER A 781 9.53 30.50 -14.95
N ALA A 782 9.39 29.30 -14.38
CA ALA A 782 10.45 28.30 -14.24
C ALA A 782 10.16 27.00 -15.03
N SER A 783 8.89 26.65 -15.27
CA SER A 783 8.49 25.43 -15.98
C SER A 783 7.07 25.53 -16.54
N ASP A 784 6.64 24.52 -17.28
CA ASP A 784 5.28 24.41 -17.83
C ASP A 784 4.25 23.91 -16.80
N TRP A 785 4.65 23.77 -15.53
CA TRP A 785 3.77 23.29 -14.47
C TRP A 785 2.84 24.37 -13.93
N ASN A 786 1.57 24.03 -13.78
CA ASN A 786 0.58 24.78 -13.02
C ASN A 786 0.56 24.25 -11.59
N SER A 787 0.57 25.13 -10.60
CA SER A 787 0.65 24.75 -9.18
C SER A 787 -0.13 25.75 -8.32
N VAL A 788 -1.42 25.49 -8.13
CA VAL A 788 -2.33 26.39 -7.42
C VAL A 788 -2.58 25.83 -6.03
N SER A 789 -2.32 26.63 -5.00
CA SER A 789 -2.53 26.23 -3.60
C SER A 789 -3.93 26.53 -3.11
N GLU A 790 -4.54 27.64 -3.52
CA GLU A 790 -5.89 28.00 -3.06
C GLU A 790 -6.60 28.89 -4.10
N ILE A 791 -7.92 28.73 -4.30
CA ILE A 791 -8.77 29.64 -5.08
C ILE A 791 -10.03 30.02 -4.29
N GLN A 792 -10.28 31.32 -4.20
CA GLN A 792 -11.44 31.86 -3.50
C GLN A 792 -12.27 32.83 -4.36
N VAL A 793 -13.57 32.59 -4.42
CA VAL A 793 -14.59 33.45 -5.05
C VAL A 793 -15.54 33.95 -3.95
N PRO A 794 -16.05 35.21 -3.94
CA PRO A 794 -16.76 35.73 -2.78
C PRO A 794 -17.96 34.86 -2.34
N ASP A 795 -18.04 34.59 -1.02
CA ASP A 795 -19.16 34.03 -0.25
C ASP A 795 -19.42 32.51 -0.16
N ARG A 796 -18.51 31.60 -0.56
CA ARG A 796 -18.63 30.16 -0.21
C ARG A 796 -17.29 29.51 0.12
N TRP A 797 -17.19 28.91 1.31
CA TRP A 797 -16.19 27.89 1.62
C TRP A 797 -16.85 26.53 1.37
N VAL A 798 -16.29 25.73 0.48
CA VAL A 798 -16.66 24.31 0.42
C VAL A 798 -15.79 23.61 1.44
N VAL A 799 -16.32 23.44 2.65
CA VAL A 799 -15.66 22.68 3.71
C VAL A 799 -15.77 21.21 3.33
N GLY A 800 -14.63 20.52 3.18
CA GLY A 800 -14.59 19.08 3.05
C GLY A 800 -15.27 18.39 4.25
N PRO A 801 -15.63 17.11 4.15
CA PRO A 801 -16.23 16.40 5.28
C PRO A 801 -15.26 16.35 6.47
N VAL A 802 -15.78 16.73 7.64
CA VAL A 802 -15.08 16.62 8.92
C VAL A 802 -15.07 15.14 9.34
N HIS A 803 -13.88 14.59 9.61
CA HIS A 803 -13.71 13.23 10.12
C HIS A 803 -12.79 13.25 11.33
N LEU A 804 -13.05 12.38 12.31
CA LEU A 804 -12.24 12.27 13.52
C LEU A 804 -10.84 11.74 13.18
N SER A 805 -9.80 12.54 13.46
CA SER A 805 -8.41 12.23 13.11
C SER A 805 -7.70 11.47 14.23
N SER A 806 -8.00 11.79 15.48
CA SER A 806 -7.33 11.20 16.65
C SER A 806 -8.18 11.33 17.90
N VAL A 807 -7.87 10.49 18.89
CA VAL A 807 -8.25 10.74 20.28
C VAL A 807 -6.96 11.01 21.05
N THR A 808 -7.00 11.97 21.94
CA THR A 808 -5.95 12.13 22.96
C THR A 808 -6.53 11.73 24.30
N ALA A 809 -5.90 10.74 24.93
CA ALA A 809 -6.18 10.33 26.29
C ALA A 809 -4.84 10.26 27.02
N SER A 810 -4.73 10.87 28.21
CA SER A 810 -3.50 10.83 29.01
C SER A 810 -3.28 9.46 29.66
N LEU A 811 -3.04 8.43 28.85
CA LEU A 811 -2.83 7.06 29.31
C LEU A 811 -1.39 6.86 29.81
N PRO A 812 -1.19 6.31 31.02
CA PRO A 812 0.15 6.17 31.58
C PRO A 812 0.87 4.93 31.04
N THR A 813 2.19 5.01 30.81
CA THR A 813 3.04 3.85 30.49
C THR A 813 3.44 3.03 31.73
N GLN A 814 3.24 3.59 32.93
CA GLN A 814 3.45 2.91 34.22
C GLN A 814 2.36 3.28 35.22
N ALA A 815 1.93 2.31 36.02
CA ALA A 815 0.98 2.54 37.13
C ALA A 815 1.33 1.67 38.34
N GLN A 816 0.73 1.95 39.50
CA GLN A 816 0.94 1.20 40.75
C GLN A 816 -0.33 0.44 41.15
N VAL A 817 -0.16 -0.70 41.81
CA VAL A 817 -1.29 -1.46 42.35
C VAL A 817 -2.08 -0.61 43.34
N GLY A 818 -3.39 -0.45 43.09
CA GLY A 818 -4.31 0.39 43.84
C GLY A 818 -4.59 1.76 43.21
N ASP A 819 -3.93 2.12 42.11
CA ASP A 819 -4.25 3.33 41.36
C ASP A 819 -5.63 3.21 40.67
N THR A 820 -6.36 4.32 40.61
CA THR A 820 -7.52 4.49 39.74
C THR A 820 -7.19 5.60 38.73
N ILE A 821 -7.17 5.25 37.45
CA ILE A 821 -6.83 6.16 36.34
C ILE A 821 -8.15 6.66 35.73
N MET A 822 -8.40 7.96 35.89
CA MET A 822 -9.53 8.65 35.24
C MET A 822 -9.19 8.94 33.78
N VAL A 823 -10.15 8.74 32.87
CA VAL A 823 -9.96 9.01 31.45
C VAL A 823 -10.92 10.10 30.97
N GLU A 824 -10.36 11.18 30.41
CA GLU A 824 -11.13 12.23 29.73
C GLU A 824 -10.65 12.32 28.27
N PRO A 825 -11.21 11.52 27.35
CA PRO A 825 -10.79 11.54 25.96
C PRO A 825 -11.20 12.86 25.28
N ARG A 826 -10.29 13.44 24.52
CA ARG A 826 -10.62 14.52 23.58
C ARG A 826 -10.50 14.00 22.16
N LEU A 827 -11.59 14.08 21.41
CA LEU A 827 -11.56 13.85 19.98
C LEU A 827 -11.06 15.11 19.29
N ILE A 828 -10.27 14.90 18.25
CA ILE A 828 -9.79 15.96 17.36
C ILE A 828 -10.23 15.54 15.96
N ASP A 829 -10.81 16.48 15.21
CA ASP A 829 -11.13 16.25 13.81
C ASP A 829 -9.91 16.42 12.90
N ASN A 830 -10.09 16.23 11.60
CA ASN A 830 -9.08 16.40 10.57
C ASN A 830 -8.68 17.87 10.34
N HIS A 831 -9.36 18.85 10.95
CA HIS A 831 -8.99 20.25 10.95
C HIS A 831 -8.22 20.67 12.21
N GLY A 832 -8.08 19.75 13.18
CA GLY A 832 -7.45 20.04 14.46
C GLY A 832 -8.40 20.62 15.50
N ASP A 833 -9.70 20.68 15.20
CA ASP A 833 -10.70 21.22 16.10
C ASP A 833 -11.17 20.16 17.11
N PRO A 834 -11.39 20.54 18.39
CA PRO A 834 -11.86 19.63 19.41
C PRO A 834 -13.33 19.27 19.23
N VAL A 835 -13.64 18.00 19.41
CA VAL A 835 -14.98 17.43 19.26
C VAL A 835 -15.38 16.69 20.54
N ASP A 836 -16.61 16.91 21.01
CA ASP A 836 -17.14 16.19 22.18
C ASP A 836 -17.60 14.78 21.79
N PRO A 837 -17.11 13.72 22.45
CA PRO A 837 -17.54 12.35 22.17
C PRO A 837 -18.98 12.08 22.66
N ASP A 838 -19.75 11.34 21.87
CA ASP A 838 -21.05 10.78 22.27
C ASP A 838 -20.95 9.32 22.75
N VAL A 839 -19.82 8.67 22.48
CA VAL A 839 -19.48 7.32 22.95
C VAL A 839 -18.03 7.29 23.44
N VAL A 840 -17.82 6.69 24.60
CA VAL A 840 -16.50 6.37 25.16
C VAL A 840 -16.51 4.92 25.60
N ARG A 841 -15.45 4.18 25.29
CA ARG A 841 -15.25 2.80 25.72
C ARG A 841 -13.81 2.59 26.14
N LEU A 842 -13.65 1.92 27.26
CA LEU A 842 -12.35 1.53 27.80
C LEU A 842 -12.11 0.04 27.55
N TRP A 843 -10.85 -0.33 27.36
CA TRP A 843 -10.44 -1.72 27.15
C TRP A 843 -9.10 -1.99 27.83
N SER A 844 -8.94 -3.19 28.38
CA SER A 844 -7.70 -3.69 28.95
C SER A 844 -7.42 -5.10 28.45
N SER A 845 -6.17 -5.37 28.09
CA SER A 845 -5.72 -6.70 27.66
C SER A 845 -5.67 -7.72 28.80
N ASP A 846 -5.56 -7.25 30.05
CA ASP A 846 -5.50 -8.11 31.24
C ASP A 846 -6.20 -7.43 32.42
N SER A 847 -7.46 -7.81 32.62
CA SER A 847 -8.29 -7.32 33.73
C SER A 847 -7.79 -7.69 35.11
N SER A 848 -6.89 -8.69 35.23
CA SER A 848 -6.27 -9.04 36.52
C SER A 848 -5.14 -8.09 36.92
N VAL A 849 -4.57 -7.37 35.95
CA VAL A 849 -3.56 -6.32 36.15
C VAL A 849 -4.24 -4.96 36.23
N ILE A 850 -5.03 -4.60 35.21
CA ILE A 850 -5.79 -3.35 35.14
C ILE A 850 -7.22 -3.66 34.70
N ALA A 851 -8.18 -3.51 35.60
CA ALA A 851 -9.61 -3.68 35.33
C ALA A 851 -10.23 -2.39 34.76
N VAL A 852 -11.33 -2.54 34.03
CA VAL A 852 -12.14 -1.44 33.51
C VAL A 852 -13.40 -1.30 34.36
N ASP A 853 -13.70 -0.09 34.83
CA ASP A 853 -14.95 0.27 35.50
C ASP A 853 -15.52 1.56 34.91
N ASP A 854 -16.67 1.48 34.23
CA ASP A 854 -17.35 2.54 33.46
C ASP A 854 -16.40 3.53 32.74
N ASP A 855 -15.91 4.56 33.44
CA ASP A 855 -15.08 5.66 32.93
C ASP A 855 -13.63 5.66 33.48
N THR A 856 -13.20 4.58 34.12
CA THR A 856 -11.91 4.47 34.83
C THR A 856 -11.19 3.13 34.59
N PHE A 857 -9.88 3.15 34.80
CA PHE A 857 -9.07 1.94 34.94
C PHE A 857 -8.64 1.74 36.39
N ASP A 858 -8.94 0.59 36.97
CA ASP A 858 -8.53 0.20 38.32
C ASP A 858 -7.35 -0.77 38.27
N VAL A 859 -6.21 -0.39 38.85
CA VAL A 859 -4.99 -1.18 38.82
C VAL A 859 -5.02 -2.21 39.96
N GLN A 860 -5.27 -3.48 39.63
CA GLN A 860 -5.56 -4.54 40.59
C GLN A 860 -4.35 -5.39 40.98
N GLY A 861 -3.39 -5.55 40.07
CA GLY A 861 -2.31 -6.50 40.25
C GLY A 861 -1.07 -6.16 39.42
N PRO A 862 0.09 -6.73 39.76
CA PRO A 862 1.31 -6.49 39.01
C PRO A 862 1.32 -7.27 37.71
N GLY A 863 1.99 -6.72 36.70
CA GLY A 863 2.07 -7.29 35.37
C GLY A 863 2.21 -6.22 34.30
N VAL A 864 1.85 -6.59 33.08
CA VAL A 864 1.81 -5.67 31.95
C VAL A 864 0.45 -5.83 31.30
N ALA A 865 -0.29 -4.73 31.19
CA ALA A 865 -1.55 -4.68 30.47
C ALA A 865 -1.50 -3.58 29.43
N ARG A 866 -1.99 -3.87 28.23
CA ARG A 866 -2.30 -2.83 27.24
C ARG A 866 -3.67 -2.28 27.55
N ILE A 867 -3.76 -0.97 27.76
CA ILE A 867 -5.02 -0.28 28.00
C ILE A 867 -5.32 0.64 26.81
N ALA A 868 -6.61 0.80 26.52
CA ALA A 868 -7.04 1.59 25.39
C ALA A 868 -8.33 2.34 25.65
N VAL A 869 -8.44 3.50 25.00
CA VAL A 869 -9.61 4.36 25.04
C VAL A 869 -10.09 4.52 23.61
N MET A 870 -11.29 4.04 23.35
CA MET A 870 -12.03 4.37 22.14
C MET A 870 -12.99 5.49 22.46
N ALA A 871 -13.01 6.52 21.62
CA ALA A 871 -14.03 7.56 21.66
C ALA A 871 -14.63 7.75 20.27
N GLY A 872 -15.86 8.23 20.21
CA GLY A 872 -16.51 8.47 18.94
C GLY A 872 -17.56 9.57 18.99
N GLN A 873 -17.94 10.02 17.80
CA GLN A 873 -19.04 10.95 17.57
C GLN A 873 -19.71 10.59 16.24
N SER A 874 -21.06 10.53 16.21
CA SER A 874 -21.82 10.34 14.97
C SER A 874 -21.37 9.12 14.15
N HIS A 875 -21.11 7.99 14.82
CA HIS A 875 -20.60 6.73 14.24
C HIS A 875 -19.14 6.75 13.75
N HIS A 876 -18.41 7.86 13.89
CA HIS A 876 -16.96 7.89 13.68
C HIS A 876 -16.26 7.55 14.98
N TRP A 877 -15.32 6.61 14.96
CA TRP A 877 -14.57 6.15 16.14
C TRP A 877 -13.06 6.34 15.92
N ALA A 878 -12.37 6.77 16.97
CA ALA A 878 -10.93 6.81 17.06
C ALA A 878 -10.49 6.21 18.41
N TRP A 879 -9.23 5.79 18.51
CA TRP A 879 -8.70 5.22 19.75
C TRP A 879 -7.26 5.62 20.02
N ASP A 880 -6.87 5.52 21.29
CA ASP A 880 -5.49 5.57 21.73
C ASP A 880 -5.23 4.37 22.63
N ALA A 881 -4.01 3.83 22.60
CA ALA A 881 -3.66 2.62 23.32
C ALA A 881 -2.20 2.63 23.74
N VAL A 882 -1.94 2.22 24.99
CA VAL A 882 -0.59 2.18 25.57
C VAL A 882 -0.37 0.89 26.34
N GLN A 883 0.86 0.37 26.28
CA GLN A 883 1.29 -0.71 27.15
C GLN A 883 1.68 -0.14 28.51
N THR A 884 0.96 -0.55 29.56
CA THR A 884 1.16 -0.07 30.94
C THR A 884 1.87 -1.16 31.75
N LYS A 885 3.04 -0.85 32.30
CA LYS A 885 3.74 -1.71 33.25
C LYS A 885 3.26 -1.40 34.67
N VAL A 886 2.83 -2.43 35.39
CA VAL A 886 2.50 -2.37 36.82
C VAL A 886 3.53 -3.19 37.58
N PRO A 887 4.55 -2.56 38.18
CA PRO A 887 5.57 -3.28 38.93
C PRO A 887 4.98 -4.09 40.09
N ASP A 888 5.62 -5.21 40.47
CA ASP A 888 5.28 -5.91 41.70
C ASP A 888 5.51 -4.95 42.89
N PRO A 889 4.49 -4.69 43.74
CA PRO A 889 4.67 -3.88 44.94
C PRO A 889 5.76 -4.41 45.89
N ARG A 890 6.10 -5.70 45.78
CA ARG A 890 7.22 -6.34 46.49
C ARG A 890 8.55 -6.14 45.79
N GLU A 891 8.55 -5.79 44.51
CA GLU A 891 9.77 -5.50 43.75
C GLU A 891 9.76 -4.06 43.18
N PRO A 892 9.66 -3.00 44.03
CA PRO A 892 9.56 -1.65 43.51
C PRO A 892 10.82 -1.24 42.73
N GLU A 893 10.60 -0.64 41.57
CA GLU A 893 11.63 0.00 40.74
C GLU A 893 11.55 1.52 40.96
N LEU A 894 12.53 2.08 41.66
CA LEU A 894 12.58 3.51 41.97
C LEU A 894 13.38 4.24 40.89
N LEU A 895 12.80 5.28 40.31
CA LEU A 895 13.47 6.13 39.32
C LEU A 895 14.39 7.14 40.01
N CYS A 896 15.49 7.51 39.33
CA CYS A 896 16.37 8.58 39.78
C CYS A 896 15.61 9.92 39.76
N GLU A 897 15.56 10.63 40.89
CA GLU A 897 14.88 11.93 41.03
C GLU A 897 15.80 13.11 40.70
N ALA A 898 17.09 12.96 40.99
CA ALA A 898 18.09 13.96 40.73
C ALA A 898 19.45 13.30 40.49
N ASP A 899 20.19 13.79 39.50
CA ASP A 899 21.57 13.43 39.28
C ASP A 899 22.42 14.60 38.78
N THR A 900 23.72 14.56 39.06
CA THR A 900 24.60 15.63 38.62
C THR A 900 26.06 15.23 38.69
N THR A 901 26.90 15.98 37.98
CA THR A 901 28.34 16.00 38.17
C THR A 901 28.75 17.25 38.92
N VAL A 902 29.79 17.14 39.73
CA VAL A 902 30.50 18.30 40.30
C VAL A 902 31.99 18.17 40.01
N ARG A 903 32.65 19.32 39.82
CA ARG A 903 34.04 19.36 39.33
C ARG A 903 34.91 20.26 40.20
N GLY A 904 36.06 19.78 40.62
CA GLY A 904 36.97 20.51 41.48
C GLY A 904 37.78 21.62 40.79
N GLY A 905 38.51 22.36 41.62
CA GLY A 905 39.51 23.33 41.18
C GLY A 905 38.91 24.61 40.60
N GLU A 906 39.42 25.09 39.46
CA GLU A 906 38.95 26.34 38.81
C GLU A 906 37.44 26.34 38.51
N PHE A 907 36.83 25.16 38.38
CA PHE A 907 35.43 24.97 38.04
C PHE A 907 34.54 24.67 39.26
N SER A 908 35.05 24.88 40.49
CA SER A 908 34.38 24.43 41.71
C SER A 908 33.00 25.03 41.96
N GLY A 909 32.72 26.20 41.39
CA GLY A 909 31.43 26.88 41.47
C GLY A 909 30.48 26.63 40.30
N GLU A 910 30.81 25.75 39.36
CA GLU A 910 29.91 25.39 38.25
C GLU A 910 28.94 24.28 38.65
N ASN A 911 27.70 24.37 38.17
CA ASN A 911 26.66 23.34 38.28
C ASN A 911 26.49 22.61 36.94
N TYR A 912 26.20 21.31 36.99
CA TYR A 912 26.02 20.47 35.81
C TYR A 912 24.71 19.66 35.86
N GLY A 913 23.67 20.16 36.55
CA GLY A 913 22.38 19.48 36.70
C GLY A 913 21.60 19.27 35.41
N ASP A 914 21.85 20.08 34.38
CA ASP A 914 21.22 19.95 33.04
C ASP A 914 22.04 19.09 32.06
N SER A 915 23.12 18.44 32.51
CA SER A 915 23.96 17.59 31.67
C SER A 915 23.21 16.30 31.28
N ASP A 916 23.44 15.79 30.06
CA ASP A 916 22.89 14.49 29.61
C ASP A 916 23.71 13.28 30.06
N THR A 917 24.83 13.54 30.74
CA THR A 917 25.74 12.53 31.29
C THR A 917 26.32 12.94 32.64
N VAL A 918 26.35 12.01 33.59
CA VAL A 918 27.14 12.11 34.82
C VAL A 918 28.57 11.70 34.50
N THR A 919 29.46 12.68 34.45
CA THR A 919 30.89 12.50 34.23
C THR A 919 31.63 12.28 35.56
N VAL A 920 32.44 11.22 35.63
CA VAL A 920 33.27 10.90 36.80
C VAL A 920 34.72 10.78 36.36
N LYS A 921 35.64 11.37 37.12
CA LYS A 921 37.09 11.31 36.84
C LYS A 921 37.90 11.49 38.12
N GLY A 922 38.84 10.58 38.36
CA GLY A 922 39.85 10.72 39.41
C GLY A 922 40.98 11.68 39.02
N GLY A 923 41.96 11.87 39.89
CA GLY A 923 43.16 12.63 39.57
C GLY A 923 43.85 13.27 40.76
N ASP A 924 45.17 13.44 40.63
CA ASP A 924 45.96 14.28 41.55
C ASP A 924 45.72 15.79 41.30
N ASP A 925 45.35 16.15 40.06
CA ASP A 925 45.02 17.53 39.68
C ASP A 925 43.55 17.83 39.95
N GLN A 926 43.32 18.66 40.96
CA GLN A 926 41.98 19.01 41.45
C GLN A 926 41.11 19.69 40.38
N ASP A 927 41.69 20.36 39.37
CA ASP A 927 40.94 21.00 38.28
C ASP A 927 40.23 20.00 37.36
N TYR A 928 40.59 18.71 37.43
CA TYR A 928 40.03 17.66 36.59
C TYR A 928 39.24 16.60 37.35
N VAL A 929 39.27 16.60 38.68
CA VAL A 929 38.51 15.65 39.48
C VAL A 929 37.02 15.94 39.34
N ARG A 930 36.24 14.89 39.06
CA ARG A 930 34.79 14.93 38.93
C ARG A 930 34.17 13.81 39.74
N GLU A 931 33.16 14.16 40.52
CA GLU A 931 32.32 13.25 41.28
C GLU A 931 30.89 13.34 40.74
N GLY A 932 30.18 12.22 40.74
CA GLY A 932 28.78 12.14 40.35
C GLY A 932 27.88 11.88 41.55
N TYR A 933 26.63 12.33 41.50
CA TYR A 933 25.64 12.07 42.56
C TYR A 933 24.33 11.63 41.94
N LEU A 934 23.69 10.63 42.55
CA LEU A 934 22.36 10.15 42.19
C LEU A 934 21.48 10.14 43.45
N ARG A 935 20.23 10.61 43.34
CA ARG A 935 19.23 10.56 44.41
C ARG A 935 17.99 9.82 43.95
N PHE A 936 17.52 8.91 44.80
CA PHE A 936 16.28 8.15 44.63
C PHE A 936 15.32 8.42 45.81
N PRO A 937 14.01 8.24 45.60
CA PRO A 937 13.03 8.38 46.67
C PRO A 937 13.25 7.36 47.79
N SER A 938 12.61 7.59 48.94
CA SER A 938 12.55 6.59 50.01
C SER A 938 11.69 5.39 49.60
N VAL A 939 12.12 4.17 49.93
CA VAL A 939 11.26 2.99 49.89
C VAL A 939 10.15 3.13 50.95
N ARG A 940 8.97 2.56 50.70
CA ARG A 940 7.80 2.61 51.58
C ARG A 940 8.16 2.34 53.06
N ALA A 941 7.76 3.26 53.93
CA ALA A 941 8.03 3.17 55.36
C ALA A 941 7.44 1.89 55.99
N GLY A 942 8.23 1.19 56.79
CA GLY A 942 7.85 -0.07 57.46
C GLY A 942 8.12 -1.33 56.65
N SER A 943 8.57 -1.23 55.40
CA SER A 943 8.99 -2.38 54.59
C SER A 943 10.36 -2.91 55.01
N ARG A 944 10.60 -4.20 54.78
CA ARG A 944 11.92 -4.84 54.97
C ARG A 944 12.52 -5.16 53.61
N VAL A 945 13.74 -4.72 53.35
CA VAL A 945 14.41 -4.92 52.06
C VAL A 945 15.15 -6.26 52.09
N ALA A 946 14.77 -7.18 51.20
CA ALA A 946 15.44 -8.46 50.97
C ALA A 946 16.65 -8.32 50.04
N LYS A 947 16.52 -7.49 48.99
CA LYS A 947 17.59 -7.19 48.03
C LYS A 947 17.39 -5.78 47.45
N ALA A 948 18.46 -5.07 47.15
CA ALA A 948 18.39 -3.87 46.31
C ALA A 948 19.56 -3.82 45.34
N THR A 949 19.30 -3.41 44.11
CA THR A 949 20.28 -3.36 43.03
C THR A 949 20.13 -2.06 42.27
N LEU A 950 21.19 -1.25 42.24
CA LEU A 950 21.27 -0.06 41.40
C LEU A 950 21.68 -0.50 39.99
N VAL A 951 20.86 -0.16 39.00
CA VAL A 951 21.08 -0.47 37.59
C VAL A 951 21.31 0.83 36.83
N PHE A 952 22.39 0.90 36.05
CA PHE A 952 22.74 2.10 35.27
C PHE A 952 23.53 1.73 34.01
N THR A 953 23.46 2.59 32.98
CA THR A 953 24.26 2.44 31.77
C THR A 953 25.50 3.33 31.85
N ALA A 954 26.67 2.77 31.59
CA ALA A 954 27.93 3.51 31.64
C ALA A 954 28.97 3.04 30.62
N ARG A 955 30.02 3.84 30.43
CA ARG A 955 31.23 3.48 29.67
C ARG A 955 32.48 4.23 30.16
N VAL A 956 33.66 3.74 29.80
CA VAL A 956 34.94 4.49 29.85
C VAL A 956 35.29 5.02 28.46
N THR A 957 35.90 6.20 28.37
CA THR A 957 36.13 6.86 27.07
C THR A 957 37.39 6.39 26.33
N GLU A 958 38.26 5.58 26.95
CA GLU A 958 39.58 5.22 26.41
C GLU A 958 39.83 3.70 26.51
N ASP A 959 40.46 3.11 25.48
CA ASP A 959 40.81 1.69 25.40
C ASP A 959 42.12 1.37 26.16
N GLY A 960 42.17 0.23 26.88
CA GLY A 960 43.42 -0.44 27.26
C GLY A 960 43.83 -0.47 28.75
N ASP A 961 43.05 0.03 29.72
CA ASP A 961 43.21 -0.21 31.18
C ASP A 961 41.89 0.05 31.96
N ASP A 962 41.69 -0.62 33.10
CA ASP A 962 40.43 -0.69 33.88
C ASP A 962 39.96 0.68 34.44
N GLY A 963 39.08 1.39 33.74
CA GLY A 963 38.28 2.47 34.33
C GLY A 963 37.30 1.90 35.36
N VAL A 964 37.62 2.01 36.66
CA VAL A 964 36.78 1.45 37.74
C VAL A 964 35.94 2.55 38.40
N LEU A 965 34.62 2.42 38.28
CA LEU A 965 33.65 3.27 38.97
C LEU A 965 33.42 2.78 40.40
N GLY A 966 33.67 3.63 41.39
CA GLY A 966 33.34 3.39 42.79
C GLY A 966 31.97 3.98 43.13
N LEU A 967 31.10 3.16 43.69
CA LEU A 967 29.78 3.55 44.18
C LEU A 967 29.84 3.76 45.69
N HIS A 968 29.50 4.95 46.16
CA HIS A 968 29.55 5.36 47.56
C HIS A 968 28.15 5.72 48.07
N THR A 969 27.95 5.69 49.39
CA THR A 969 26.81 6.36 50.01
C THR A 969 26.98 7.88 49.93
N ALA A 970 25.91 8.64 49.73
CA ALA A 970 25.94 10.11 49.80
C ALA A 970 24.69 10.66 50.51
N ASP A 971 24.80 11.86 51.09
CA ASP A 971 23.64 12.58 51.60
C ASP A 971 22.75 13.07 50.45
N THR A 972 21.47 13.30 50.73
CA THR A 972 20.44 13.65 49.75
C THR A 972 19.96 15.10 49.84
N ASP A 973 20.50 15.86 50.80
CA ASP A 973 20.22 17.29 51.02
C ASP A 973 21.06 18.16 50.08
N TRP A 974 20.73 18.08 48.79
CA TRP A 974 21.30 18.88 47.72
C TRP A 974 20.26 19.12 46.63
N ASP A 975 20.40 20.22 45.91
CA ASP A 975 19.57 20.59 44.78
C ASP A 975 20.36 20.41 43.48
N GLU A 976 19.80 19.63 42.56
CA GLU A 976 20.42 19.26 41.28
C GLU A 976 20.86 20.46 40.45
N MET A 977 20.07 21.54 40.49
CA MET A 977 20.27 22.72 39.65
C MET A 977 21.18 23.75 40.30
N THR A 978 21.61 23.54 41.56
CA THR A 978 22.46 24.50 42.27
C THR A 978 23.68 23.91 42.93
N VAL A 979 23.77 22.59 43.12
CA VAL A 979 24.92 21.97 43.77
C VAL A 979 26.18 22.11 42.91
N THR A 980 27.28 22.39 43.56
CA THR A 980 28.60 22.63 42.98
C THR A 980 29.62 21.78 43.72
N TRP A 981 30.89 21.84 43.33
CA TRP A 981 31.93 21.11 44.07
C TRP A 981 32.08 21.60 45.51
N ASP A 982 31.88 22.89 45.76
CA ASP A 982 32.16 23.51 47.06
C ASP A 982 31.10 23.20 48.14
N ASP A 983 29.89 22.85 47.74
CA ASP A 983 28.75 22.53 48.62
C ASP A 983 28.19 21.11 48.41
N ARG A 984 28.86 20.28 47.61
CA ARG A 984 28.47 18.89 47.38
C ARG A 984 28.41 18.05 48.66
N PRO A 985 27.57 17.00 48.68
CA PRO A 985 27.60 15.99 49.73
C PRO A 985 28.97 15.29 49.82
N GLY A 986 29.45 14.97 51.01
CA GLY A 986 30.64 14.14 51.15
C GLY A 986 30.41 12.71 50.63
N LEU A 987 31.40 12.14 49.95
CA LEU A 987 31.39 10.71 49.61
C LEU A 987 31.57 9.87 50.88
N GLY A 988 30.58 9.06 51.20
CA GLY A 988 30.59 8.17 52.35
C GLY A 988 31.19 6.79 52.03
N ARG A 989 30.63 5.76 52.68
CA ARG A 989 31.12 4.37 52.58
C ARG A 989 31.05 3.87 51.14
N LEU A 990 32.13 3.26 50.65
CA LEU A 990 32.16 2.53 49.39
C LEU A 990 31.25 1.28 49.49
N LEU A 991 30.28 1.19 48.59
CA LEU A 991 29.30 0.12 48.46
C LEU A 991 29.75 -0.95 47.46
N GLY A 992 30.43 -0.55 46.38
CA GLY A 992 30.91 -1.47 45.36
C GLY A 992 31.81 -0.79 44.34
N GLU A 993 32.53 -1.60 43.56
CA GLU A 993 33.40 -1.14 42.48
C GLU A 993 32.99 -1.85 41.19
N GLN A 994 32.86 -1.10 40.11
CA GLN A 994 32.41 -1.59 38.81
C GLN A 994 33.43 -1.23 37.73
N PRO A 995 34.19 -2.21 37.20
CA PRO A 995 34.99 -2.01 36.00
C PRO A 995 34.10 -1.70 34.80
N LEU A 996 34.43 -0.64 34.08
CA LEU A 996 33.72 -0.20 32.87
C LEU A 996 34.47 -0.60 31.60
N THR A 997 33.75 -0.60 30.49
CA THR A 997 34.28 -0.85 29.14
C THR A 997 33.96 0.30 28.20
N VAL A 998 34.53 0.31 26.99
CA VAL A 998 34.30 1.38 26.01
C VAL A 998 32.89 1.39 25.40
N ASP A 999 32.20 0.26 25.37
CA ASP A 999 30.80 0.18 24.94
C ASP A 999 29.84 0.67 26.03
N ASN A 1000 28.81 1.41 25.64
CA ASN A 1000 27.68 1.70 26.53
C ASN A 1000 26.95 0.39 26.83
N ARG A 1001 27.05 -0.07 28.09
CA ARG A 1001 26.34 -1.26 28.56
C ARG A 1001 25.70 -1.02 29.92
N GLU A 1002 24.71 -1.83 30.23
CA GLU A 1002 24.05 -1.84 31.53
C GLU A 1002 24.92 -2.56 32.56
N TYR A 1003 25.01 -1.96 33.75
CA TYR A 1003 25.66 -2.51 34.94
C TYR A 1003 24.69 -2.56 36.10
N ALA A 1004 24.89 -3.54 36.99
CA ALA A 1004 24.04 -3.77 38.15
C ALA A 1004 24.90 -3.97 39.41
N VAL A 1005 24.72 -3.11 40.41
CA VAL A 1005 25.51 -3.13 41.66
C VAL A 1005 24.59 -3.41 42.84
N ASP A 1006 24.95 -4.39 43.67
CA ASP A 1006 24.23 -4.71 44.90
C ASP A 1006 24.42 -3.60 45.94
N VAL A 1007 23.30 -3.01 46.36
CA VAL A 1007 23.25 -1.91 47.33
C VAL A 1007 22.29 -2.23 48.48
N THR A 1008 21.96 -3.51 48.67
CA THR A 1008 20.94 -4.02 49.59
C THR A 1008 21.07 -3.42 50.98
N ASP A 1009 22.24 -3.47 51.60
CA ASP A 1009 22.45 -3.00 52.97
C ASP A 1009 22.23 -1.49 53.13
N HIS A 1010 22.63 -0.70 52.14
CA HIS A 1010 22.46 0.76 52.16
C HIS A 1010 20.99 1.12 52.03
N VAL A 1011 20.32 0.53 51.05
CA VAL A 1011 18.89 0.76 50.81
C VAL A 1011 18.08 0.28 52.01
N ALA A 1012 18.38 -0.89 52.58
CA ALA A 1012 17.72 -1.38 53.79
C ALA A 1012 17.86 -0.41 54.97
N ALA A 1013 19.05 0.19 55.15
CA ALA A 1013 19.28 1.18 56.20
C ALA A 1013 18.49 2.47 55.98
N MET A 1014 18.45 2.98 54.73
CA MET A 1014 17.69 4.18 54.39
C MET A 1014 16.18 3.95 54.51
N THR A 1015 15.69 2.78 54.08
CA THR A 1015 14.29 2.35 54.26
C THR A 1015 13.90 2.32 55.74
N ALA A 1016 14.75 1.74 56.60
CA ALA A 1016 14.50 1.69 58.04
C ALA A 1016 14.47 3.08 58.69
N ALA A 1017 15.22 4.04 58.13
CA ALA A 1017 15.22 5.43 58.54
C ALA A 1017 14.07 6.27 57.93
N GLY A 1018 13.35 5.73 56.94
CA GLY A 1018 12.36 6.47 56.15
C GLY A 1018 12.97 7.63 55.35
N ALA A 1019 14.22 7.48 54.93
CA ALA A 1019 15.00 8.54 54.26
C ALA A 1019 15.14 8.28 52.75
N PRO A 1020 15.26 9.33 51.91
CA PRO A 1020 15.68 9.20 50.51
C PRO A 1020 17.05 8.54 50.39
N ILE A 1021 17.34 7.96 49.22
CA ILE A 1021 18.52 7.14 49.00
C ILE A 1021 19.51 7.91 48.11
N GLY A 1022 20.68 8.23 48.66
CA GLY A 1022 21.74 8.93 47.93
C GLY A 1022 22.93 8.02 47.60
N PHE A 1023 23.43 8.16 46.38
CA PHE A 1023 24.67 7.54 45.91
C PHE A 1023 25.65 8.60 45.41
N GLY A 1024 26.92 8.42 45.74
CA GLY A 1024 28.04 9.18 45.18
C GLY A 1024 28.87 8.29 44.26
N LEU A 1025 29.38 8.86 43.17
CA LEU A 1025 30.14 8.19 42.14
C LEU A 1025 31.53 8.81 42.05
N ALA A 1026 32.56 8.00 42.25
CA ALA A 1026 33.94 8.44 42.15
C ALA A 1026 34.79 7.38 41.46
N GLN A 1027 35.84 7.78 40.76
CA GLN A 1027 36.74 6.81 40.15
C GLN A 1027 37.63 6.17 41.22
N VAL A 1028 37.72 4.83 41.21
CA VAL A 1028 38.67 4.10 42.06
C VAL A 1028 40.03 4.09 41.37
N HIS A 1029 41.04 4.60 42.07
CA HIS A 1029 42.38 4.73 41.51
C HIS A 1029 43.09 3.36 41.41
N ARG A 1030 43.26 2.85 40.18
CA ARG A 1030 43.98 1.61 39.86
C ARG A 1030 44.95 1.76 38.69
N GLY A 1031 45.53 2.95 38.51
CA GLY A 1031 46.38 3.27 37.37
C GLY A 1031 46.14 4.70 36.89
N ALA A 1032 45.97 4.90 35.58
CA ALA A 1032 45.65 6.22 35.02
C ALA A 1032 44.17 6.57 35.29
N ASP A 1033 43.91 7.81 35.73
CA ASP A 1033 42.55 8.31 35.88
C ASP A 1033 41.92 8.60 34.50
N ARG A 1034 40.67 8.18 34.30
CA ARG A 1034 39.98 8.11 33.01
C ARG A 1034 38.62 8.78 33.13
N VAL A 1035 38.08 9.28 32.02
CA VAL A 1035 36.72 9.81 32.03
C VAL A 1035 35.75 8.64 31.97
N LEU A 1036 34.92 8.51 33.00
CA LEU A 1036 33.81 7.58 33.08
C LEU A 1036 32.52 8.36 32.83
N LEU A 1037 31.65 7.81 31.98
CA LEU A 1037 30.37 8.42 31.63
C LEU A 1037 29.24 7.50 32.07
N VAL A 1038 28.33 8.02 32.90
CA VAL A 1038 27.09 7.35 33.32
C VAL A 1038 25.91 8.14 32.74
N ARG A 1039 24.89 7.45 32.22
CA ARG A 1039 23.66 8.13 31.73
C ARG A 1039 22.90 8.77 32.88
N THR A 1040 22.31 9.95 32.63
CA THR A 1040 21.42 10.65 33.57
C THR A 1040 20.00 10.11 33.49
N LYS A 1041 19.11 10.64 34.34
CA LYS A 1041 17.67 10.36 34.33
C LYS A 1041 16.97 10.79 33.04
N GLU A 1042 17.51 11.76 32.30
CA GLU A 1042 17.03 12.16 30.96
C GLU A 1042 17.50 11.18 29.86
N GLY A 1043 18.59 10.44 30.09
CA GLY A 1043 19.10 9.45 29.14
C GLY A 1043 18.34 8.12 29.19
N GLN A 1044 18.11 7.47 28.04
CA GLN A 1044 17.43 6.16 27.96
C GLN A 1044 18.41 5.01 27.64
N PRO A 1045 18.51 3.94 28.45
CA PRO A 1045 17.82 3.73 29.73
C PRO A 1045 18.40 4.57 30.88
N ALA A 1046 17.51 5.12 31.72
CA ALA A 1046 17.85 5.91 32.91
C ALA A 1046 18.34 5.03 34.07
N PRO A 1047 19.12 5.57 35.04
CA PRO A 1047 19.44 4.85 36.27
C PRO A 1047 18.18 4.51 37.07
N VAL A 1048 18.07 3.25 37.48
CA VAL A 1048 16.94 2.75 38.29
C VAL A 1048 17.44 1.95 39.49
N LEU A 1049 16.74 2.05 40.61
CA LEU A 1049 16.99 1.25 41.80
C LEU A 1049 15.91 0.18 41.93
N ARG A 1050 16.28 -1.08 41.65
CA ARG A 1050 15.39 -2.24 41.80
C ARG A 1050 15.49 -2.78 43.22
N VAL A 1051 14.40 -2.76 43.97
CA VAL A 1051 14.34 -3.21 45.36
C VAL A 1051 13.40 -4.41 45.44
N MET A 1052 13.76 -5.43 46.21
CA MET A 1052 12.92 -6.57 46.56
C MET A 1052 12.65 -6.52 48.07
N LEU A 1053 11.39 -6.60 48.45
CA LEU A 1053 10.92 -6.55 49.83
C LEU A 1053 10.66 -7.97 50.37
N GLU A 1054 10.88 -8.18 51.66
CA GLU A 1054 10.48 -9.41 52.36
C GLU A 1054 8.94 -9.48 52.50
N ASP A 1055 8.38 -10.69 52.51
CA ASP A 1055 6.93 -10.96 52.69
C ASP A 1055 6.38 -10.51 54.05
#